data_AF-A0A395XAD4-F1
#
_entry.id   AF-A0A395XAD4-F1
#
_cell.length_a   1.000
_cell.length_b   1.000
_cell.length_c   1.000
_cell.angle_alpha   90.00
_cell.angle_beta   90.00
_cell.angle_gamma   90.00
#
_symmetry.space_group_name_H-M   'P 1'
#
loop_
_entity.id
_entity.type
_entity.pdbx_description
1 polymer ?
#
loop_
_entity_poly.entity_id
_entity_poly.type
_entity_poly.pdbx_seq_one_letter_code
_entity_poly.pdbx_strand_id
1 'polypeptide(L)'
;MKPDKIKKLIIMIIPAAVLVALSAYLLQGDVWTFWTWYLLALVLGVAAMPLTGRLFRRFDDKGWIFSKVTAIAITGFLTWFLVTVKILKFTAVTCVAVTVICTVLSILLYRKEQKDGFECIPFAHLNLVYAEELLFFAFFLMWTYFAGFHPAAYGTEKFMDYGFMEVMMRSKTLPATDLWYSEGKINYYYGGQYFAVFLTKLSGTKVELTYNLMRTFVAGLAFIMPFSLVHQMVKDRLGRNISGWKKKLPSATGFLAGIAVSVAGNMHYVVYACVIPWIQKLKGEEVSSYWFPDATRYIGFNPDVADKTIHEFPCYSFVLGDLHAHVVDIMFVLLILALLYAWMKKVRTTKITLENTEKKEFWRRQLLMPQLLAAAALLGMFHWTNYWDFVIYYTVTCGVILIMNIIGQEGKVKWILAVTAAQAAEILILATLIILPFTMQFDSSNMVQGIALAQHHSLPHQLLVLWGLPTILTVLFIISLLVEKLKVAENRSLYRLLKSVTLPDLFAVVMGLCAIGLVLIPELVYVRDIYENGNARANTMFKLTYQAYIMFGMTMIYAIFRLLIIGKNKILKALAVIGLILFVWICGYFGNSVHAWFGEVWKPSEYKGLNATAFLETDFSEDVGGIKWLKENVKDVEVVLEANGDSYSEYERVSAMTGLPTIMGWYVHEWLWRGDLADINAKIADVENIYTSTDEAHVKSLLEEYNVSYIFVGSCERKKYGAQLNNDMLKSMGEVVYQDDEWQTYIVKVK
;
A
#
# COMPACT_ATOMS: atom_id res chain seq x y z
N MET A 1 -39.65 15.21 19.88
CA MET A 1 -38.34 14.62 20.23
C MET A 1 -37.73 15.42 21.39
N LYS A 2 -37.14 14.81 22.44
CA LYS A 2 -36.61 15.57 23.60
C LYS A 2 -35.53 16.58 23.16
N PRO A 3 -35.45 17.80 23.74
CA PRO A 3 -34.48 18.84 23.36
C PRO A 3 -33.02 18.36 23.33
N ASP A 4 -32.62 17.50 24.27
CA ASP A 4 -31.26 16.94 24.33
C ASP A 4 -30.94 16.01 23.16
N LYS A 5 -31.94 15.27 22.64
CA LYS A 5 -31.77 14.44 21.43
C LYS A 5 -31.61 15.32 20.19
N ILE A 6 -32.33 16.43 20.11
CA ILE A 6 -32.20 17.41 19.02
C ILE A 6 -30.81 18.06 19.07
N LYS A 7 -30.36 18.52 20.25
CA LYS A 7 -29.03 19.11 20.44
C LYS A 7 -27.91 18.14 20.06
N LYS A 8 -27.99 16.88 20.49
CA LYS A 8 -27.03 15.84 20.12
C LYS A 8 -27.03 15.58 18.61
N LEU A 9 -28.20 15.51 17.99
CA LEU A 9 -28.32 15.31 16.55
C LEU A 9 -27.73 16.48 15.75
N ILE A 10 -28.00 17.72 16.18
CA ILE A 10 -27.43 18.92 15.56
C ILE A 10 -25.90 18.92 15.64
N ILE A 11 -25.34 18.61 16.81
CA ILE A 11 -23.87 18.52 17.02
C ILE A 11 -23.24 17.44 16.12
N MET A 12 -23.97 16.35 15.81
CA MET A 12 -23.50 15.31 14.88
C MET A 12 -23.76 15.64 13.41
N ILE A 13 -24.77 16.42 13.04
CA ILE A 13 -25.00 16.70 11.62
C ILE A 13 -24.06 17.79 11.09
N ILE A 14 -23.79 18.82 11.91
CA ILE A 14 -23.04 20.00 11.45
C ILE A 14 -21.65 19.65 10.91
N PRO A 15 -20.77 18.90 11.61
CA PRO A 15 -19.43 18.59 11.10
C PRO A 15 -19.46 17.81 9.77
N ALA A 16 -20.38 16.85 9.64
CA ALA A 16 -20.55 16.09 8.42
C ALA A 16 -21.03 16.98 7.26
N ALA A 17 -22.04 17.83 7.50
CA ALA A 17 -22.55 18.75 6.50
C ALA A 17 -21.46 19.75 6.03
N VAL A 18 -20.63 20.24 6.97
CA VAL A 18 -19.50 21.12 6.65
C VAL A 18 -18.46 20.40 5.81
N LEU A 19 -18.08 19.16 6.14
CA LEU A 19 -17.12 18.40 5.34
C LEU A 19 -17.64 18.08 3.93
N VAL A 20 -18.94 17.75 3.80
CA VAL A 20 -19.56 17.52 2.50
C VAL A 20 -19.56 18.81 1.67
N ALA A 21 -19.99 19.93 2.25
CA ALA A 21 -19.97 21.23 1.56
C ALA A 21 -18.53 21.66 1.18
N LEU A 22 -17.57 21.45 2.08
CA LEU A 22 -16.16 21.72 1.84
C LEU A 22 -15.61 20.85 0.70
N SER A 23 -15.98 19.57 0.64
CA SER A 23 -15.55 18.68 -0.44
C SER A 23 -16.05 19.13 -1.81
N ALA A 24 -17.29 19.63 -1.89
CA ALA A 24 -17.84 20.18 -3.14
C ALA A 24 -17.13 21.47 -3.56
N TYR A 25 -16.80 22.33 -2.59
CA TYR A 25 -16.05 23.56 -2.85
C TYR A 25 -14.61 23.27 -3.33
N LEU A 26 -13.91 22.35 -2.66
CA LEU A 26 -12.50 22.07 -2.93
C LEU A 26 -12.26 21.23 -4.18
N LEU A 27 -13.09 20.21 -4.44
CA LEU A 27 -12.88 19.26 -5.52
C LEU A 27 -13.61 19.61 -6.81
N GLN A 28 -14.47 20.64 -6.80
CA GLN A 28 -15.24 21.06 -7.98
C GLN A 28 -15.96 19.86 -8.64
N GLY A 29 -15.74 19.62 -9.94
CA GLY A 29 -16.34 18.50 -10.67
C GLY A 29 -15.91 17.10 -10.17
N ASP A 30 -14.71 16.98 -9.62
CA ASP A 30 -14.18 15.70 -9.12
C ASP A 30 -14.86 15.20 -7.84
N VAL A 31 -15.67 16.07 -7.19
CA VAL A 31 -16.41 15.72 -5.98
C VAL A 31 -17.35 14.51 -6.20
N TRP A 32 -17.91 14.35 -7.40
CA TRP A 32 -18.83 13.26 -7.71
C TRP A 32 -18.12 11.91 -7.67
N THR A 33 -16.92 11.83 -8.24
CA THR A 33 -16.08 10.63 -8.24
C THR A 33 -15.61 10.32 -6.82
N PHE A 34 -15.21 11.34 -6.07
CA PHE A 34 -14.84 11.24 -4.66
C PHE A 34 -15.98 10.71 -3.77
N TRP A 35 -17.19 11.29 -3.87
CA TRP A 35 -18.37 10.82 -3.13
C TRP A 35 -18.77 9.40 -3.53
N THR A 36 -18.67 9.06 -4.81
CA THR A 36 -18.96 7.70 -5.29
C THR A 36 -18.03 6.69 -4.63
N TRP A 37 -16.73 6.98 -4.54
CA TRP A 37 -15.76 6.12 -3.87
C TRP A 37 -15.98 6.03 -2.36
N TYR A 38 -16.24 7.16 -1.70
CA TYR A 38 -16.56 7.15 -0.27
C TYR A 38 -17.82 6.33 0.04
N LEU A 39 -18.89 6.51 -0.74
CA LEU A 39 -20.14 5.77 -0.59
C LEU A 39 -19.97 4.29 -0.94
N LEU A 40 -19.20 3.96 -1.98
CA LEU A 40 -18.86 2.58 -2.32
C LEU A 40 -18.16 1.90 -1.14
N ALA A 41 -17.13 2.53 -0.57
CA ALA A 41 -16.43 2.01 0.59
C ALA A 41 -17.34 1.87 1.82
N LEU A 42 -18.25 2.83 2.04
CA LEU A 42 -19.25 2.76 3.12
C LEU A 42 -20.20 1.58 2.94
N VAL A 43 -20.77 1.40 1.75
CA VAL A 43 -21.69 0.29 1.43
C VAL A 43 -20.99 -1.06 1.55
N LEU A 44 -19.78 -1.17 0.98
CA LEU A 44 -18.95 -2.37 1.10
C LEU A 44 -18.63 -2.68 2.58
N GLY A 45 -18.28 -1.67 3.37
CA GLY A 45 -18.03 -1.81 4.80
C GLY A 45 -19.25 -2.34 5.56
N VAL A 46 -20.43 -1.73 5.35
CA VAL A 46 -21.70 -2.21 5.93
C VAL A 46 -21.96 -3.67 5.54
N ALA A 47 -21.74 -4.03 4.27
CA ALA A 47 -21.93 -5.38 3.78
C ALA A 47 -20.99 -6.39 4.47
N ALA A 48 -19.77 -6.02 4.84
CA ALA A 48 -18.82 -6.90 5.52
C ALA A 48 -18.97 -6.97 7.05
N MET A 49 -19.76 -6.11 7.68
CA MET A 49 -19.92 -6.07 9.14
C MET A 49 -20.28 -7.40 9.81
N PRO A 50 -21.13 -8.27 9.24
CA PRO A 50 -21.41 -9.59 9.84
C PRO A 50 -20.17 -10.48 9.96
N LEU A 51 -19.24 -10.37 9.01
CA LEU A 51 -17.97 -11.11 9.07
C LEU A 51 -16.97 -10.40 9.99
N THR A 52 -16.74 -9.10 9.76
CA THR A 52 -15.76 -8.31 10.50
C THR A 52 -16.13 -8.22 11.98
N GLY A 53 -17.42 -8.08 12.30
CA GLY A 53 -17.94 -8.09 13.67
C GLY A 53 -17.63 -9.39 14.42
N ARG A 54 -17.52 -10.55 13.74
CA ARG A 54 -16.99 -11.78 14.37
C ARG A 54 -15.50 -11.73 14.61
N LEU A 55 -14.73 -11.32 13.60
CA LEU A 55 -13.27 -11.30 13.66
C LEU A 55 -12.78 -10.33 14.74
N PHE A 56 -13.42 -9.17 14.82
CA PHE A 56 -13.13 -8.05 15.72
C PHE A 56 -14.16 -7.91 16.85
N ARG A 57 -14.83 -9.01 17.25
CA ARG A 57 -15.88 -9.02 18.28
C ARG A 57 -15.53 -8.26 19.57
N ARG A 58 -14.25 -8.25 19.93
CA ARG A 58 -13.73 -7.66 21.17
C ARG A 58 -13.28 -6.20 21.01
N PHE A 59 -13.41 -5.61 19.82
CA PHE A 59 -13.21 -4.18 19.62
C PHE A 59 -14.52 -3.43 19.93
N ASP A 60 -14.40 -2.19 20.37
CA ASP A 60 -15.56 -1.33 20.71
C ASP A 60 -16.37 -1.00 19.44
N ASP A 61 -15.70 -0.77 18.30
CA ASP A 61 -16.28 -0.49 16.98
C ASP A 61 -16.65 -1.76 16.18
N LYS A 62 -16.34 -2.95 16.70
CA LYS A 62 -16.50 -4.24 16.00
C LYS A 62 -15.73 -4.34 14.67
N GLY A 63 -14.66 -3.55 14.52
CA GLY A 63 -13.85 -3.48 13.30
C GLY A 63 -14.51 -2.71 12.16
N TRP A 64 -15.28 -1.66 12.46
CA TRP A 64 -16.05 -0.91 11.47
C TRP A 64 -15.18 -0.37 10.32
N ILE A 65 -14.03 0.23 10.61
CA ILE A 65 -13.13 0.72 9.55
C ILE A 65 -12.49 -0.43 8.78
N PHE A 66 -12.09 -1.50 9.49
CA PHE A 66 -11.52 -2.70 8.89
C PHE A 66 -12.50 -3.44 7.97
N SER A 67 -13.82 -3.24 8.14
CA SER A 67 -14.84 -3.84 7.29
C SER A 67 -14.74 -3.40 5.84
N LYS A 68 -14.34 -2.14 5.57
CA LYS A 68 -14.17 -1.60 4.22
C LYS A 68 -13.12 -2.39 3.46
N VAL A 69 -11.94 -2.55 4.07
CA VAL A 69 -10.83 -3.31 3.49
C VAL A 69 -11.15 -4.79 3.42
N THR A 70 -11.85 -5.34 4.42
CA THR A 70 -12.30 -6.75 4.40
C THR A 70 -13.22 -7.03 3.21
N ALA A 71 -14.16 -6.11 2.92
CA ALA A 71 -15.06 -6.23 1.78
C ALA A 71 -14.31 -6.17 0.45
N ILE A 72 -13.39 -5.20 0.30
CA ILE A 72 -12.54 -5.05 -0.88
C ILE A 72 -11.69 -6.31 -1.08
N ALA A 73 -11.02 -6.78 -0.03
CA ALA A 73 -10.18 -7.98 -0.05
C ALA A 73 -10.99 -9.19 -0.56
N ILE A 74 -12.14 -9.49 0.06
CA ILE A 74 -12.91 -10.69 -0.27
C ILE A 74 -13.50 -10.62 -1.67
N THR A 75 -14.18 -9.52 -2.00
CA THR A 75 -14.91 -9.41 -3.28
C THR A 75 -13.94 -9.27 -4.45
N GLY A 76 -12.87 -8.47 -4.29
CA GLY A 76 -11.85 -8.29 -5.30
C GLY A 76 -11.00 -9.56 -5.48
N PHE A 77 -10.59 -10.23 -4.41
CA PHE A 77 -9.84 -11.49 -4.51
C PHE A 77 -10.66 -12.61 -5.12
N LEU A 78 -11.93 -12.79 -4.73
CA LEU A 78 -12.79 -13.81 -5.33
C LEU A 78 -13.02 -13.55 -6.81
N THR A 79 -13.20 -12.29 -7.20
CA THR A 79 -13.30 -11.91 -8.62
C THR A 79 -12.02 -12.27 -9.36
N TRP A 80 -10.86 -11.92 -8.80
CA TRP A 80 -9.56 -12.23 -9.39
C TRP A 80 -9.39 -13.73 -9.55
N PHE A 81 -9.62 -14.49 -8.48
CA PHE A 81 -9.45 -15.93 -8.45
C PHE A 81 -10.29 -16.61 -9.54
N LEU A 82 -11.60 -16.28 -9.61
CA LEU A 82 -12.52 -16.84 -10.60
C LEU A 82 -12.15 -16.47 -12.05
N VAL A 83 -11.55 -15.30 -12.26
CA VAL A 83 -11.05 -14.89 -13.58
C VAL A 83 -9.76 -15.63 -13.94
N THR A 84 -8.80 -15.70 -13.02
CA THR A 84 -7.49 -16.33 -13.24
C THR A 84 -7.63 -17.84 -13.49
N VAL A 85 -8.58 -18.50 -12.82
CA VAL A 85 -8.92 -19.91 -13.11
C VAL A 85 -9.86 -20.08 -14.32
N LYS A 86 -10.11 -19.01 -15.08
CA LYS A 86 -10.87 -18.98 -16.34
C LYS A 86 -12.35 -19.37 -16.21
N ILE A 87 -12.94 -19.23 -15.02
CA ILE A 87 -14.39 -19.46 -14.80
C ILE A 87 -15.20 -18.24 -15.26
N LEU A 88 -14.71 -17.03 -14.97
CA LEU A 88 -15.37 -15.76 -15.32
C LEU A 88 -14.44 -14.87 -16.15
N LYS A 89 -15.02 -13.85 -16.79
CA LYS A 89 -14.27 -12.79 -17.49
C LYS A 89 -14.17 -11.56 -16.58
N PHE A 90 -13.07 -10.81 -16.67
CA PHE A 90 -12.87 -9.58 -15.90
C PHE A 90 -13.69 -8.42 -16.49
N THR A 91 -14.95 -8.33 -16.09
CA THR A 91 -15.89 -7.30 -16.54
C THR A 91 -16.54 -6.58 -15.37
N ALA A 92 -17.10 -5.39 -15.59
CA ALA A 92 -17.85 -4.67 -14.55
C ALA A 92 -19.03 -5.50 -14.02
N VAL A 93 -19.74 -6.20 -14.91
CA VAL A 93 -20.83 -7.11 -14.54
C VAL A 93 -20.36 -8.21 -13.59
N THR A 94 -19.21 -8.82 -13.89
CA THR A 94 -18.60 -9.84 -13.01
C THR A 94 -18.26 -9.27 -11.64
N CYS A 95 -17.61 -8.11 -11.59
CA CYS A 95 -17.21 -7.45 -10.33
C CYS A 95 -18.45 -7.16 -9.46
N VAL A 96 -19.50 -6.59 -10.05
CA VAL A 96 -20.77 -6.31 -9.36
C VAL A 96 -21.44 -7.60 -8.90
N ALA A 97 -21.54 -8.62 -9.77
CA ALA A 97 -22.21 -9.88 -9.45
C ALA A 97 -21.54 -10.62 -8.27
N VAL A 98 -20.22 -10.75 -8.28
CA VAL A 98 -19.46 -11.36 -7.18
C VAL A 98 -19.67 -10.57 -5.89
N THR A 99 -19.64 -9.24 -5.96
CA THR A 99 -19.83 -8.35 -4.81
C THR A 99 -21.24 -8.49 -4.21
N VAL A 100 -22.27 -8.55 -5.05
CA VAL A 100 -23.67 -8.77 -4.62
C VAL A 100 -23.84 -10.15 -3.98
N ILE A 101 -23.27 -11.20 -4.57
CA ILE A 101 -23.32 -12.56 -4.00
C ILE A 101 -22.67 -12.58 -2.61
N CYS A 102 -21.47 -12.00 -2.47
CA CYS A 102 -20.80 -11.90 -1.17
C CYS A 102 -21.63 -11.12 -0.15
N THR A 103 -22.28 -10.04 -0.59
CA THR A 103 -23.17 -9.23 0.25
C THR A 103 -24.38 -10.05 0.72
N VAL A 104 -25.03 -10.82 -0.17
CA VAL A 104 -26.14 -11.70 0.19
C VAL A 104 -25.69 -12.77 1.19
N LEU A 105 -24.54 -13.42 0.98
CA LEU A 105 -23.98 -14.38 1.93
C LEU A 105 -23.72 -13.74 3.29
N SER A 106 -23.22 -12.51 3.31
CA SER A 106 -23.02 -11.75 4.54
C SER A 106 -24.33 -11.38 5.25
N ILE A 107 -25.39 -11.04 4.50
CA ILE A 107 -26.74 -10.81 5.07
C ILE A 107 -27.33 -12.10 5.65
N LEU A 108 -27.14 -13.25 5.00
CA LEU A 108 -27.57 -14.55 5.55
C LEU A 108 -26.81 -14.86 6.83
N LEU A 109 -25.51 -14.55 6.85
CA LEU A 109 -24.66 -14.67 8.02
C LEU A 109 -25.15 -13.77 9.17
N TYR A 110 -25.52 -12.53 8.88
CA TYR A 110 -26.13 -11.59 9.84
C TYR A 110 -27.41 -12.14 10.46
N ARG A 111 -28.32 -12.67 9.64
CA ARG A 111 -29.58 -13.25 10.13
C ARG A 111 -29.33 -14.43 11.07
N LYS A 112 -28.32 -15.26 10.76
CA LYS A 112 -27.91 -16.35 11.65
C LYS A 112 -27.35 -15.82 12.97
N GLU A 113 -26.47 -14.82 12.92
CA GLU A 113 -25.91 -14.18 14.11
C GLU A 113 -26.98 -13.58 15.02
N GLN A 114 -27.95 -12.87 14.44
CA GLN A 114 -29.04 -12.28 15.17
C GLN A 114 -29.88 -13.34 15.90
N LYS A 115 -30.15 -14.48 15.24
CA LYS A 115 -30.83 -15.63 15.86
C LYS A 115 -30.00 -16.22 17.01
N ASP A 116 -28.68 -16.27 16.86
CA ASP A 116 -27.74 -16.75 17.88
C ASP A 116 -27.50 -15.71 19.01
N GLY A 117 -28.20 -14.57 18.99
CA GLY A 117 -28.06 -13.49 19.99
C GLY A 117 -26.73 -12.73 19.88
N PHE A 118 -26.05 -12.80 18.74
CA PHE A 118 -24.77 -12.15 18.50
C PHE A 118 -24.93 -10.77 17.84
N GLU A 119 -24.43 -9.74 18.52
CA GLU A 119 -24.37 -8.37 18.00
C GLU A 119 -23.05 -8.12 17.24
N CYS A 120 -23.12 -8.15 15.91
CA CYS A 120 -22.00 -7.87 15.01
C CYS A 120 -21.91 -6.38 14.58
N ILE A 121 -22.99 -5.62 14.71
CA ILE A 121 -23.03 -4.18 14.43
C ILE A 121 -22.78 -3.40 15.73
N PRO A 122 -21.92 -2.38 15.75
CA PRO A 122 -21.54 -1.64 16.97
C PRO A 122 -22.61 -0.63 17.42
N PHE A 123 -23.87 -1.04 17.65
CA PHE A 123 -24.95 -0.12 18.04
C PHE A 123 -24.65 0.62 19.35
N ALA A 124 -23.94 -0.03 20.29
CA ALA A 124 -23.52 0.58 21.54
C ALA A 124 -22.45 1.69 21.37
N HIS A 125 -21.73 1.71 20.25
CA HIS A 125 -20.57 2.57 20.01
C HIS A 125 -20.69 3.42 18.74
N LEU A 126 -21.90 3.74 18.29
CA LEU A 126 -22.14 4.54 17.08
C LEU A 126 -21.46 5.92 17.08
N ASN A 127 -21.22 6.52 18.25
CA ASN A 127 -20.47 7.77 18.32
C ASN A 127 -18.99 7.59 17.88
N LEU A 128 -18.39 6.43 18.16
CA LEU A 128 -17.03 6.10 17.73
C LEU A 128 -17.01 5.89 16.21
N VAL A 129 -17.94 5.07 15.70
CA VAL A 129 -18.14 4.86 14.26
C VAL A 129 -18.31 6.19 13.51
N TYR A 130 -19.14 7.08 14.03
CA TYR A 130 -19.35 8.40 13.45
C TYR A 130 -18.05 9.24 13.43
N ALA A 131 -17.28 9.24 14.52
CA ALA A 131 -16.00 9.94 14.57
C ALA A 131 -14.97 9.31 13.61
N GLU A 132 -14.95 8.00 13.48
CA GLU A 132 -14.10 7.28 12.53
C GLU A 132 -14.45 7.63 11.09
N GLU A 133 -15.73 7.69 10.74
CA GLU A 133 -16.20 8.12 9.41
C GLU A 133 -15.84 9.57 9.09
N LEU A 134 -16.02 10.49 10.05
CA LEU A 134 -15.62 11.88 9.87
C LEU A 134 -14.13 12.01 9.61
N LEU A 135 -13.30 11.30 10.39
CA LEU A 135 -11.85 11.32 10.24
C LEU A 135 -11.42 10.68 8.92
N PHE A 136 -12.01 9.54 8.54
CA PHE A 136 -11.73 8.90 7.27
C PHE A 136 -12.08 9.81 6.09
N PHE A 137 -13.28 10.40 6.09
CA PHE A 137 -13.70 11.35 5.06
C PHE A 137 -12.78 12.57 4.99
N ALA A 138 -12.41 13.15 6.14
CA ALA A 138 -11.55 14.33 6.18
C ALA A 138 -10.14 14.07 5.63
N PHE A 139 -9.51 12.96 6.01
CA PHE A 139 -8.17 12.62 5.50
C PHE A 139 -8.20 12.13 4.05
N PHE A 140 -9.23 11.40 3.65
CA PHE A 140 -9.43 11.03 2.25
C PHE A 140 -9.63 12.29 1.39
N LEU A 141 -10.43 13.26 1.86
CA LEU A 141 -10.62 14.55 1.19
C LEU A 141 -9.31 15.34 1.10
N MET A 142 -8.57 15.45 2.20
CA MET A 142 -7.29 16.19 2.24
C MET A 142 -6.31 15.67 1.19
N TRP A 143 -6.07 14.35 1.17
CA TRP A 143 -5.16 13.74 0.21
C TRP A 143 -5.68 13.85 -1.24
N THR A 144 -6.99 13.70 -1.46
CA THR A 144 -7.61 13.85 -2.79
C THR A 144 -7.49 15.28 -3.31
N TYR A 145 -7.69 16.27 -2.45
CA TYR A 145 -7.53 17.67 -2.81
C TYR A 145 -6.07 17.97 -3.21
N PHE A 146 -5.08 17.48 -2.44
CA PHE A 146 -3.67 17.69 -2.78
C PHE A 146 -3.26 17.03 -4.08
N ALA A 147 -3.75 15.80 -4.33
CA ALA A 147 -3.49 15.10 -5.59
C ALA A 147 -3.93 15.91 -6.83
N GLY A 148 -4.99 16.72 -6.73
CA GLY A 148 -5.47 17.50 -7.85
C GLY A 148 -4.64 18.74 -8.21
N PHE A 149 -3.58 19.06 -7.47
CA PHE A 149 -2.61 20.10 -7.87
C PHE A 149 -1.50 19.53 -8.76
N HIS A 150 -1.23 18.23 -8.66
CA HIS A 150 -0.25 17.52 -9.48
C HIS A 150 -0.79 16.13 -9.85
N PRO A 151 -1.77 16.06 -10.78
CA PRO A 151 -2.47 14.80 -11.07
C PRO A 151 -1.73 13.88 -12.05
N ALA A 152 -0.72 14.38 -12.75
CA ALA A 152 -0.10 13.69 -13.89
C ALA A 152 0.41 12.28 -13.53
N ALA A 153 0.01 11.28 -14.31
CA ALA A 153 0.61 9.93 -14.29
C ALA A 153 1.92 9.90 -15.09
N TYR A 154 2.81 10.87 -14.82
CA TYR A 154 4.06 11.06 -15.52
C TYR A 154 5.20 11.35 -14.54
N GLY A 155 6.41 10.88 -14.89
CA GLY A 155 7.60 10.92 -14.04
C GLY A 155 7.64 9.78 -13.03
N THR A 156 8.85 9.27 -12.77
CA THR A 156 9.11 8.02 -12.01
C THR A 156 8.28 6.85 -12.55
N GLU A 157 7.78 5.94 -11.70
CA GLU A 157 7.10 4.72 -12.14
C GLU A 157 5.58 4.91 -12.36
N LYS A 158 5.04 6.14 -12.20
CA LYS A 158 3.61 6.44 -12.41
C LYS A 158 3.09 6.00 -13.77
N PHE A 159 3.97 6.11 -14.76
CA PHE A 159 3.69 5.74 -16.15
C PHE A 159 3.39 4.24 -16.30
N MET A 160 4.21 3.40 -15.66
CA MET A 160 4.05 1.96 -15.61
C MET A 160 2.80 1.58 -14.80
N ASP A 161 2.61 2.17 -13.61
CA ASP A 161 1.46 1.89 -12.75
C ASP A 161 0.13 2.22 -13.46
N TYR A 162 0.08 3.36 -14.16
CA TYR A 162 -1.07 3.76 -14.96
C TYR A 162 -1.32 2.81 -16.14
N GLY A 163 -0.25 2.44 -16.86
CA GLY A 163 -0.31 1.47 -17.96
C GLY A 163 -0.86 0.11 -17.54
N PHE A 164 -0.43 -0.41 -16.38
CA PHE A 164 -0.98 -1.64 -15.80
C PHE A 164 -2.48 -1.52 -15.52
N MET A 165 -2.95 -0.36 -15.05
CA MET A 165 -4.39 -0.15 -14.87
C MET A 165 -5.15 -0.12 -16.19
N GLU A 166 -4.64 0.57 -17.22
CA GLU A 166 -5.29 0.64 -18.55
C GLU A 166 -5.36 -0.74 -19.23
N VAL A 167 -4.26 -1.50 -19.25
CA VAL A 167 -4.23 -2.83 -19.89
C VAL A 167 -5.17 -3.81 -19.17
N MET A 168 -5.27 -3.74 -17.84
CA MET A 168 -6.25 -4.53 -17.07
C MET A 168 -7.69 -4.02 -17.24
N MET A 169 -7.89 -2.72 -17.48
CA MET A 169 -9.20 -2.17 -17.76
C MET A 169 -9.75 -2.70 -19.10
N ARG A 170 -8.88 -2.85 -20.11
CA ARG A 170 -9.18 -3.47 -21.41
C ARG A 170 -9.33 -4.99 -21.35
N SER A 171 -8.44 -5.65 -20.62
CA SER A 171 -8.34 -7.11 -20.62
C SER A 171 -9.55 -7.79 -19.98
N LYS A 172 -10.05 -8.85 -20.63
CA LYS A 172 -11.13 -9.71 -20.11
C LYS A 172 -10.60 -10.94 -19.37
N THR A 173 -9.29 -11.20 -19.43
CA THR A 173 -8.59 -12.32 -18.81
C THR A 173 -7.44 -11.81 -17.96
N LEU A 174 -7.09 -12.56 -16.91
CA LEU A 174 -5.95 -12.24 -16.04
C LEU A 174 -5.01 -13.44 -15.94
N PRO A 175 -3.69 -13.20 -15.81
CA PRO A 175 -2.99 -11.92 -15.96
C PRO A 175 -3.18 -11.31 -17.34
N ALA A 176 -3.16 -9.98 -17.42
CA ALA A 176 -3.27 -9.26 -18.69
C ALA A 176 -2.02 -9.48 -19.54
N THR A 177 -2.13 -9.26 -20.85
CA THR A 177 -0.94 -9.11 -21.71
C THR A 177 -0.08 -7.97 -21.16
N ASP A 178 1.23 -8.13 -21.18
CA ASP A 178 2.12 -7.07 -20.73
C ASP A 178 2.05 -5.89 -21.71
N LEU A 179 1.96 -4.66 -21.20
CA LEU A 179 1.88 -3.50 -22.07
C LEU A 179 3.20 -3.22 -22.81
N TRP A 180 4.31 -3.68 -22.25
CA TRP A 180 5.67 -3.46 -22.77
C TRP A 180 6.34 -4.73 -23.26
N TYR A 181 5.58 -5.80 -23.39
CA TYR A 181 6.04 -7.08 -23.91
C TYR A 181 4.84 -7.87 -24.47
N SER A 182 4.44 -7.55 -25.70
CA SER A 182 3.18 -8.03 -26.31
C SER A 182 3.04 -9.56 -26.41
N GLU A 183 4.15 -10.30 -26.51
CA GLU A 183 4.16 -11.76 -26.58
C GLU A 183 3.98 -12.43 -25.20
N GLY A 184 4.02 -11.65 -24.12
CA GLY A 184 3.99 -12.13 -22.75
C GLY A 184 2.80 -11.64 -21.94
N LYS A 185 2.74 -12.13 -20.71
CA LYS A 185 1.83 -11.63 -19.66
C LYS A 185 2.63 -10.85 -18.63
N ILE A 186 1.96 -9.95 -17.92
CA ILE A 186 2.56 -9.18 -16.82
C ILE A 186 3.24 -10.14 -15.84
N ASN A 187 4.57 -10.06 -15.73
CA ASN A 187 5.37 -10.83 -14.77
C ASN A 187 5.83 -9.94 -13.60
N TYR A 188 4.84 -9.37 -12.91
CA TYR A 188 5.03 -8.49 -11.76
C TYR A 188 3.92 -8.72 -10.73
N TYR A 189 4.11 -8.27 -9.50
CA TYR A 189 3.07 -8.30 -8.46
C TYR A 189 2.03 -7.20 -8.68
N TYR A 190 1.16 -7.39 -9.69
CA TYR A 190 0.17 -6.42 -10.19
C TYR A 190 -1.10 -6.26 -9.30
N GLY A 191 -1.16 -6.94 -8.15
CA GLY A 191 -2.37 -7.02 -7.33
C GLY A 191 -2.88 -5.66 -6.84
N GLY A 192 -1.98 -4.71 -6.57
CA GLY A 192 -2.36 -3.35 -6.18
C GLY A 192 -3.13 -2.62 -7.27
N GLN A 193 -2.59 -2.60 -8.49
CA GLN A 193 -3.23 -1.99 -9.67
C GLN A 193 -4.50 -2.76 -10.05
N TYR A 194 -4.54 -4.08 -9.88
CA TYR A 194 -5.76 -4.86 -10.04
C TYR A 194 -6.88 -4.37 -9.10
N PHE A 195 -6.60 -4.19 -7.80
CA PHE A 195 -7.61 -3.71 -6.85
C PHE A 195 -8.10 -2.31 -7.21
N ALA A 196 -7.22 -1.46 -7.74
CA ALA A 196 -7.59 -0.16 -8.29
C ALA A 196 -8.61 -0.33 -9.44
N VAL A 197 -8.30 -1.15 -10.44
CA VAL A 197 -9.17 -1.41 -11.60
C VAL A 197 -10.48 -2.11 -11.20
N PHE A 198 -10.45 -3.03 -10.23
CA PHE A 198 -11.63 -3.66 -9.67
C PHE A 198 -12.59 -2.61 -9.09
N LEU A 199 -12.07 -1.64 -8.33
CA LEU A 199 -12.85 -0.53 -7.79
C LEU A 199 -13.29 0.45 -8.88
N THR A 200 -12.47 0.69 -9.91
CA THR A 200 -12.86 1.46 -11.11
C THR A 200 -14.08 0.84 -11.80
N LYS A 201 -14.04 -0.49 -12.03
CA LYS A 201 -15.15 -1.24 -12.66
C LYS A 201 -16.40 -1.28 -11.77
N LEU A 202 -16.25 -1.40 -10.44
CA LEU A 202 -17.39 -1.36 -9.51
C LEU A 202 -18.06 0.01 -9.42
N SER A 203 -17.27 1.08 -9.44
CA SER A 203 -17.77 2.45 -9.33
C SER A 203 -18.26 3.03 -10.66
N GLY A 204 -17.96 2.37 -11.79
CA GLY A 204 -18.27 2.90 -13.12
C GLY A 204 -17.45 4.13 -13.48
N THR A 205 -16.28 4.30 -12.86
CA THR A 205 -15.39 5.44 -13.07
C THR A 205 -14.34 5.13 -14.15
N LYS A 206 -13.43 6.06 -14.42
CA LYS A 206 -12.36 5.93 -15.42
C LYS A 206 -10.98 5.82 -14.76
N VAL A 207 -10.07 5.12 -15.44
CA VAL A 207 -8.67 4.91 -14.98
C VAL A 207 -7.99 6.25 -14.69
N GLU A 208 -8.15 7.23 -15.60
CA GLU A 208 -7.61 8.60 -15.49
C GLU A 208 -7.95 9.32 -14.18
N LEU A 209 -9.09 9.03 -13.55
CA LEU A 209 -9.46 9.60 -12.25
C LEU A 209 -9.07 8.67 -11.10
N THR A 210 -9.24 7.36 -11.30
CA THR A 210 -9.04 6.37 -10.24
C THR A 210 -7.60 6.14 -9.85
N TYR A 211 -6.65 6.43 -10.73
CA TYR A 211 -5.22 6.37 -10.42
C TYR A 211 -4.90 7.20 -9.17
N ASN A 212 -5.29 8.47 -9.17
CA ASN A 212 -5.10 9.36 -8.02
C ASN A 212 -6.04 9.02 -6.86
N LEU A 213 -7.30 8.67 -7.12
CA LEU A 213 -8.25 8.33 -6.05
C LEU A 213 -7.87 7.09 -5.26
N MET A 214 -7.35 6.05 -5.91
CA MET A 214 -6.90 4.85 -5.22
C MET A 214 -5.75 5.19 -4.26
N ARG A 215 -4.77 5.97 -4.72
CA ARG A 215 -3.65 6.43 -3.88
C ARG A 215 -4.15 7.17 -2.66
N THR A 216 -5.05 8.14 -2.84
CA THR A 216 -5.52 9.00 -1.76
C THR A 216 -6.50 8.28 -0.83
N PHE A 217 -7.24 7.29 -1.35
CA PHE A 217 -8.09 6.38 -0.58
C PHE A 217 -7.24 5.55 0.38
N VAL A 218 -6.13 4.97 -0.11
CA VAL A 218 -5.20 4.22 0.73
C VAL A 218 -4.50 5.13 1.74
N ALA A 219 -4.14 6.37 1.37
CA ALA A 219 -3.62 7.35 2.32
C ALA A 219 -4.61 7.67 3.45
N GLY A 220 -5.91 7.80 3.13
CA GLY A 220 -6.98 7.95 4.12
C GLY A 220 -7.10 6.74 5.05
N LEU A 221 -7.01 5.51 4.50
CA LEU A 221 -7.00 4.26 5.28
C LEU A 221 -5.75 4.14 6.17
N ALA A 222 -4.59 4.55 5.67
CA ALA A 222 -3.33 4.61 6.40
C ALA A 222 -3.37 5.59 7.58
N PHE A 223 -4.31 6.55 7.59
CA PHE A 223 -4.61 7.35 8.76
C PHE A 223 -5.60 6.64 9.71
N ILE A 224 -6.75 6.19 9.20
CA ILE A 224 -7.86 5.78 10.08
C ILE A 224 -7.70 4.38 10.68
N MET A 225 -7.00 3.45 10.02
CA MET A 225 -6.80 2.10 10.56
C MET A 225 -5.81 2.09 11.74
N PRO A 226 -4.67 2.81 11.71
CA PRO A 226 -3.84 3.02 12.90
C PRO A 226 -4.59 3.74 14.03
N PHE A 227 -5.46 4.71 13.69
CA PHE A 227 -6.34 5.34 14.67
C PHE A 227 -7.17 4.31 15.41
N SER A 228 -7.89 3.45 14.68
CA SER A 228 -8.81 2.47 15.27
C SER A 228 -8.05 1.42 16.11
N LEU A 229 -6.93 0.91 15.59
CA LEU A 229 -6.10 -0.08 16.30
C LEU A 229 -5.49 0.49 17.59
N VAL A 230 -4.82 1.64 17.53
CA VAL A 230 -4.18 2.23 18.71
C VAL A 230 -5.22 2.77 19.70
N HIS A 231 -6.35 3.29 19.22
CA HIS A 231 -7.50 3.61 20.08
C HIS A 231 -7.90 2.40 20.90
N GLN A 232 -8.11 1.25 20.25
CA GLN A 232 -8.51 0.03 20.94
C GLN A 232 -7.43 -0.45 21.93
N MET A 233 -6.16 -0.39 21.55
CA MET A 233 -5.03 -0.76 22.43
C MET A 233 -4.99 0.10 23.70
N VAL A 234 -5.13 1.42 23.57
CA VAL A 234 -5.14 2.36 24.70
C VAL A 234 -6.37 2.17 25.57
N LYS A 235 -7.53 1.94 24.96
CA LYS A 235 -8.77 1.62 25.66
C LYS A 235 -8.62 0.35 26.51
N ASP A 236 -8.07 -0.71 25.92
CA ASP A 236 -7.79 -1.97 26.61
C ASP A 236 -6.76 -1.79 27.73
N ARG A 237 -5.78 -0.89 27.55
CA ARG A 237 -4.76 -0.61 28.56
C ARG A 237 -5.29 0.13 29.78
N LEU A 238 -6.21 1.09 29.56
CA LEU A 238 -6.84 1.90 30.61
C LEU A 238 -7.99 1.16 31.31
N GLY A 239 -8.58 0.15 30.67
CA GLY A 239 -9.65 -0.67 31.23
C GLY A 239 -11.04 -0.03 31.13
N ARG A 240 -12.01 -0.58 31.87
CA ARG A 240 -13.43 -0.20 31.77
C ARG A 240 -13.79 1.07 32.57
N ASN A 241 -13.13 1.30 33.70
CA ASN A 241 -13.46 2.37 34.65
C ASN A 241 -12.65 3.65 34.40
N ILE A 242 -12.75 4.21 33.19
CA ILE A 242 -12.07 5.46 32.82
C ILE A 242 -12.99 6.65 33.15
N SER A 243 -12.50 7.61 33.94
CA SER A 243 -13.23 8.83 34.30
C SER A 243 -12.47 10.11 33.88
N GLY A 244 -13.20 11.22 33.80
CA GLY A 244 -12.65 12.54 33.48
C GLY A 244 -11.98 12.63 32.09
N TRP A 245 -10.89 13.39 32.02
CA TRP A 245 -10.15 13.65 30.78
C TRP A 245 -9.52 12.40 30.15
N LYS A 246 -9.24 11.36 30.95
CA LYS A 246 -8.66 10.09 30.47
C LYS A 246 -9.57 9.36 29.47
N LYS A 247 -10.88 9.67 29.43
CA LYS A 247 -11.81 9.13 28.43
C LYS A 247 -11.46 9.56 27.00
N LYS A 248 -10.76 10.68 26.83
CA LYS A 248 -10.34 11.19 25.50
C LYS A 248 -8.99 10.62 25.03
N LEU A 249 -8.22 9.98 25.92
CA LEU A 249 -6.90 9.43 25.60
C LEU A 249 -6.92 8.40 24.46
N PRO A 250 -7.85 7.42 24.41
CA PRO A 250 -7.90 6.48 23.29
C PRO A 250 -8.00 7.18 21.92
N SER A 251 -8.92 8.14 21.78
CA SER A 251 -9.09 8.90 20.54
C SER A 251 -7.90 9.82 20.24
N ALA A 252 -7.33 10.48 21.26
CA ALA A 252 -6.17 11.35 21.06
C ALA A 252 -4.93 10.56 20.63
N THR A 253 -4.63 9.45 21.28
CA THR A 253 -3.50 8.58 20.93
C THR A 253 -3.74 7.87 19.60
N GLY A 254 -4.97 7.45 19.29
CA GLY A 254 -5.34 6.97 17.96
C GLY A 254 -5.10 8.03 16.88
N PHE A 255 -5.51 9.27 17.11
CA PHE A 255 -5.30 10.36 16.14
C PHE A 255 -3.81 10.59 15.87
N LEU A 256 -2.98 10.64 16.92
CA LEU A 256 -1.53 10.76 16.78
C LEU A 256 -0.92 9.56 16.04
N ALA A 257 -1.46 8.35 16.21
CA ALA A 257 -0.99 7.16 15.48
C ALA A 257 -1.34 7.23 13.99
N GLY A 258 -2.53 7.73 13.65
CA GLY A 258 -2.89 8.03 12.26
C GLY A 258 -1.96 9.06 11.62
N ILE A 259 -1.64 10.15 12.33
CA ILE A 259 -0.64 11.13 11.87
C ILE A 259 0.73 10.47 11.71
N ALA A 260 1.15 9.65 12.67
CA ALA A 260 2.46 9.01 12.63
C ALA A 260 2.68 8.08 11.45
N VAL A 261 1.62 7.46 10.93
CA VAL A 261 1.70 6.58 9.76
C VAL A 261 1.46 7.34 8.47
N SER A 262 0.42 8.16 8.38
CA SER A 262 0.01 8.79 7.12
C SER A 262 0.77 10.08 6.79
N VAL A 263 1.21 10.84 7.80
CA VAL A 263 1.64 12.25 7.63
C VAL A 263 3.08 12.50 8.09
N ALA A 264 3.55 11.86 9.16
CA ALA A 264 4.87 12.16 9.70
C ALA A 264 6.01 11.79 8.72
N GLY A 265 7.10 12.57 8.78
CA GLY A 265 8.38 12.24 8.15
C GLY A 265 9.33 11.52 9.11
N ASN A 266 10.63 11.65 8.91
CA ASN A 266 11.64 11.14 9.85
C ASN A 266 12.54 12.29 10.35
N MET A 267 13.51 11.99 11.23
CA MET A 267 14.38 13.03 11.80
C MET A 267 15.35 13.62 10.76
N HIS A 268 15.45 13.08 9.54
CA HIS A 268 16.21 13.70 8.45
C HIS A 268 15.68 15.11 8.17
N TYR A 269 14.36 15.29 8.06
CA TYR A 269 13.76 16.61 7.89
C TYR A 269 14.18 17.57 9.01
N VAL A 270 14.06 17.14 10.26
CA VAL A 270 14.40 17.99 11.42
C VAL A 270 15.87 18.39 11.39
N VAL A 271 16.77 17.44 11.11
CA VAL A 271 18.21 17.71 11.10
C VAL A 271 18.60 18.58 9.91
N TYR A 272 18.21 18.19 8.69
CA TYR A 272 18.71 18.78 7.45
C TYR A 272 17.88 19.96 6.93
N ALA A 273 16.58 20.03 7.23
CA ALA A 273 15.72 21.15 6.80
C ALA A 273 15.56 22.22 7.88
N CYS A 274 15.79 21.89 9.15
CA CYS A 274 15.60 22.83 10.27
C CYS A 274 16.90 23.13 11.02
N VAL A 275 17.52 22.13 11.65
CA VAL A 275 18.63 22.34 12.60
C VAL A 275 19.90 22.83 11.91
N ILE A 276 20.37 22.13 10.86
CA ILE A 276 21.58 22.51 10.12
C ILE A 276 21.39 23.90 9.48
N PRO A 277 20.32 24.16 8.71
CA PRO A 277 20.00 25.50 8.20
C PRO A 277 19.98 26.60 9.27
N TRP A 278 19.43 26.32 10.45
CA TRP A 278 19.40 27.30 11.54
C TRP A 278 20.81 27.62 12.05
N ILE A 279 21.68 26.61 12.22
CA ILE A 279 23.08 26.80 12.61
C ILE A 279 23.86 27.57 11.53
N GLN A 280 23.67 27.24 10.25
CA GLN A 280 24.31 27.92 9.12
C GLN A 280 23.93 29.40 9.07
N LYS A 281 22.64 29.74 9.25
CA LYS A 281 22.17 31.13 9.35
C LYS A 281 22.83 31.88 10.49
N LEU A 282 23.02 31.26 11.65
CA LEU A 282 23.72 31.87 12.78
C LEU A 282 25.21 32.14 12.50
N LYS A 283 25.82 31.39 11.58
CA LYS A 283 27.20 31.60 11.13
C LYS A 283 27.33 32.56 9.94
N GLY A 284 26.21 33.04 9.38
CA GLY A 284 26.20 33.87 8.17
C GLY A 284 26.48 33.09 6.88
N GLU A 285 26.30 31.77 6.89
CA GLU A 285 26.46 30.91 5.72
C GLU A 285 25.19 30.91 4.85
N GLU A 286 25.35 30.72 3.53
CA GLU A 286 24.23 30.46 2.64
C GLU A 286 23.60 29.10 2.93
N VAL A 287 22.27 29.03 2.85
CA VAL A 287 21.49 27.83 3.15
C VAL A 287 20.83 27.31 1.89
N SER A 288 21.12 26.06 1.55
CA SER A 288 20.45 25.36 0.46
C SER A 288 19.00 25.03 0.79
N SER A 289 18.15 24.99 -0.23
CA SER A 289 16.78 24.52 -0.09
C SER A 289 16.73 23.02 0.16
N TYR A 290 15.86 22.59 1.06
CA TYR A 290 15.64 21.17 1.36
C TYR A 290 14.74 20.51 0.31
N TRP A 291 15.18 19.39 -0.26
CA TRP A 291 14.39 18.58 -1.20
C TRP A 291 13.83 17.35 -0.49
N PHE A 292 12.50 17.21 -0.48
CA PHE A 292 11.84 16.19 0.36
C PHE A 292 12.24 14.72 0.06
N PRO A 293 12.63 14.32 -1.17
CA PRO A 293 13.16 12.98 -1.44
C PRO A 293 14.50 12.70 -0.77
N ASP A 294 15.25 13.71 -0.31
CA ASP A 294 16.51 13.50 0.41
C ASP A 294 16.29 12.66 1.68
N ALA A 295 15.11 12.73 2.31
CA ALA A 295 14.75 11.91 3.47
C ALA A 295 14.65 10.40 3.19
N THR A 296 14.67 10.01 1.92
CA THR A 296 14.49 8.64 1.43
C THR A 296 15.65 8.14 0.58
N ARG A 297 16.56 9.07 0.20
CA ARG A 297 17.80 8.85 -0.54
C ARG A 297 18.97 9.42 0.28
N TYR A 298 19.09 8.94 1.52
CA TYR A 298 20.10 9.41 2.48
C TYR A 298 21.28 8.43 2.65
N ILE A 299 21.00 7.18 3.00
CA ILE A 299 22.01 6.12 3.11
C ILE A 299 22.62 5.85 1.73
N GLY A 300 23.92 6.10 1.62
CA GLY A 300 24.68 5.96 0.38
C GLY A 300 24.85 7.25 -0.41
N PHE A 301 24.07 8.28 -0.10
CA PHE A 301 24.09 9.58 -0.78
C PHE A 301 24.74 10.68 0.05
N ASN A 302 24.70 10.58 1.38
CA ASN A 302 25.32 11.54 2.28
C ASN A 302 26.02 10.84 3.47
N PRO A 303 27.35 10.63 3.40
CA PRO A 303 28.23 10.93 2.27
C PRO A 303 27.94 10.00 1.07
N ASP A 304 28.29 10.46 -0.13
CA ASP A 304 28.15 9.68 -1.37
C ASP A 304 29.14 8.51 -1.36
N VAL A 305 28.61 7.29 -1.50
CA VAL A 305 29.37 6.04 -1.59
C VAL A 305 28.77 5.15 -2.68
N ALA A 306 29.47 4.07 -3.01
CA ALA A 306 29.05 3.17 -4.07
C ALA A 306 27.65 2.58 -3.80
N ASP A 307 27.44 1.94 -2.65
CA ASP A 307 26.17 1.31 -2.26
C ASP A 307 25.11 2.34 -1.89
N LYS A 308 24.23 2.67 -2.85
CA LYS A 308 23.11 3.59 -2.62
C LYS A 308 21.84 2.81 -2.31
N THR A 309 21.12 3.24 -1.28
CA THR A 309 19.91 2.55 -0.83
C THR A 309 18.69 3.46 -0.85
N ILE A 310 17.51 2.85 -0.94
CA ILE A 310 16.22 3.53 -0.89
C ILE A 310 15.52 3.14 0.41
N HIS A 311 14.87 4.09 1.09
CA HIS A 311 14.12 3.86 2.32
C HIS A 311 12.93 4.82 2.41
N GLU A 312 11.85 4.47 1.74
CA GLU A 312 10.64 5.28 1.74
C GLU A 312 9.74 5.01 2.95
N PHE A 313 8.76 5.88 3.12
CA PHE A 313 7.74 5.80 4.17
C PHE A 313 6.43 6.38 3.62
N PRO A 314 5.26 6.08 4.23
CA PRO A 314 3.97 6.32 3.58
C PRO A 314 3.73 7.77 3.14
N CYS A 315 4.09 8.76 3.97
CA CYS A 315 3.94 10.17 3.60
C CYS A 315 4.72 10.53 2.32
N TYR A 316 5.93 9.98 2.13
CA TYR A 316 6.69 10.19 0.89
C TYR A 316 5.93 9.62 -0.32
N SER A 317 5.48 8.36 -0.25
CA SER A 317 4.80 7.70 -1.38
C SER A 317 3.46 8.37 -1.72
N PHE A 318 2.71 8.84 -0.72
CA PHE A 318 1.44 9.55 -0.95
C PHE A 318 1.63 10.91 -1.60
N VAL A 319 2.74 11.61 -1.28
CA VAL A 319 3.12 12.87 -1.94
C VAL A 319 3.63 12.59 -3.35
N LEU A 320 4.65 11.75 -3.51
CA LEU A 320 5.30 11.47 -4.80
C LEU A 320 4.28 11.04 -5.86
N GLY A 321 3.41 10.10 -5.51
CA GLY A 321 2.25 9.80 -6.33
C GLY A 321 2.24 8.48 -7.08
N ASP A 322 3.23 7.61 -6.83
CA ASP A 322 3.37 6.32 -7.52
C ASP A 322 2.38 5.32 -6.89
N LEU A 323 1.54 4.70 -7.72
CA LEU A 323 0.51 3.75 -7.27
C LEU A 323 1.07 2.32 -7.28
N HIS A 324 2.30 2.17 -6.78
CA HIS A 324 2.90 0.86 -6.67
C HIS A 324 2.08 -0.08 -5.82
N ALA A 325 2.31 -1.35 -6.07
CA ALA A 325 1.67 -2.44 -5.36
C ALA A 325 1.87 -2.36 -3.82
N HIS A 326 3.06 -1.97 -3.34
CA HIS A 326 3.33 -1.80 -1.91
C HIS A 326 2.55 -0.65 -1.26
N VAL A 327 2.23 0.41 -2.02
CA VAL A 327 1.42 1.53 -1.53
C VAL A 327 0.00 1.06 -1.31
N VAL A 328 -0.59 0.35 -2.28
CA VAL A 328 -1.93 -0.23 -2.15
C VAL A 328 -1.98 -1.27 -1.04
N ASP A 329 -0.93 -2.08 -0.87
CA ASP A 329 -0.89 -3.15 0.12
C ASP A 329 -0.96 -2.66 1.57
N ILE A 330 -0.65 -1.39 1.85
CA ILE A 330 -0.75 -0.76 3.18
C ILE A 330 -2.12 -1.05 3.84
N MET A 331 -3.22 -1.00 3.09
CA MET A 331 -4.54 -1.26 3.66
C MET A 331 -4.68 -2.71 4.17
N PHE A 332 -4.10 -3.68 3.47
CA PHE A 332 -4.13 -5.09 3.85
C PHE A 332 -3.12 -5.40 4.98
N VAL A 333 -1.96 -4.75 4.95
CA VAL A 333 -0.98 -4.74 6.05
C VAL A 333 -1.61 -4.28 7.37
N LEU A 334 -2.33 -3.16 7.34
CA LEU A 334 -3.00 -2.62 8.53
C LEU A 334 -4.14 -3.54 8.98
N LEU A 335 -4.81 -4.21 8.05
CA LEU A 335 -5.84 -5.21 8.35
C LEU A 335 -5.24 -6.43 9.07
N ILE A 336 -4.12 -6.99 8.59
CA ILE A 336 -3.50 -8.16 9.24
C ILE A 336 -2.97 -7.82 10.63
N LEU A 337 -2.36 -6.65 10.84
CA LEU A 337 -1.91 -6.21 12.16
C LEU A 337 -3.08 -6.09 13.16
N ALA A 338 -4.19 -5.49 12.74
CA ALA A 338 -5.37 -5.39 13.61
C ALA A 338 -6.01 -6.76 13.87
N LEU A 339 -6.03 -7.64 12.87
CA LEU A 339 -6.53 -9.01 12.98
C LEU A 339 -5.71 -9.83 13.99
N LEU A 340 -4.38 -9.70 13.96
CA LEU A 340 -3.48 -10.32 14.93
C LEU A 340 -3.77 -9.82 16.34
N TYR A 341 -3.98 -8.52 16.54
CA TYR A 341 -4.37 -7.97 17.84
C TYR A 341 -5.73 -8.52 18.31
N ALA A 342 -6.73 -8.58 17.42
CA ALA A 342 -8.04 -9.15 17.71
C ALA A 342 -7.96 -10.65 18.08
N TRP A 343 -7.09 -11.41 17.39
CA TRP A 343 -6.79 -12.81 17.70
C TRP A 343 -6.13 -12.95 19.08
N MET A 344 -5.12 -12.13 19.38
CA MET A 344 -4.47 -12.12 20.70
C MET A 344 -5.50 -11.86 21.82
N LYS A 345 -6.43 -10.92 21.64
CA LYS A 345 -7.54 -10.68 22.60
C LYS A 345 -8.40 -11.94 22.80
N LYS A 346 -8.69 -12.66 21.72
CA LYS A 346 -9.46 -13.90 21.76
C LYS A 346 -8.74 -14.99 22.54
N VAL A 347 -7.49 -15.27 22.20
CA VAL A 347 -6.70 -16.33 22.85
C VAL A 347 -6.46 -16.01 24.33
N ARG A 348 -6.14 -14.75 24.66
CA ARG A 348 -5.89 -14.34 26.05
C ARG A 348 -7.10 -14.54 26.99
N THR A 349 -8.31 -14.46 26.44
CA THR A 349 -9.56 -14.63 27.20
C THR A 349 -10.11 -16.05 27.16
N THR A 350 -9.69 -16.87 26.20
CA THR A 350 -10.18 -18.23 25.99
C THR A 350 -9.08 -19.21 26.40
N LYS A 351 -9.04 -19.62 27.67
CA LYS A 351 -8.05 -20.61 28.14
C LYS A 351 -8.42 -21.99 27.61
N ILE A 352 -7.60 -22.53 26.71
CA ILE A 352 -7.78 -23.88 26.15
C ILE A 352 -6.51 -24.67 26.44
N THR A 353 -6.61 -25.64 27.35
CA THR A 353 -5.52 -26.55 27.73
C THR A 353 -5.97 -27.99 27.49
N LEU A 354 -5.04 -28.89 27.20
CA LEU A 354 -5.33 -30.32 27.05
C LEU A 354 -5.93 -30.95 28.30
N GLU A 355 -5.65 -30.38 29.48
CA GLU A 355 -6.21 -30.84 30.75
C GLU A 355 -7.74 -30.65 30.81
N ASN A 356 -8.28 -29.71 30.02
CA ASN A 356 -9.69 -29.32 30.06
C ASN A 356 -10.45 -29.65 28.77
N THR A 357 -9.84 -30.38 27.82
CA THR A 357 -10.45 -30.63 26.49
C THR A 357 -9.91 -31.92 25.87
N GLU A 358 -10.80 -32.71 25.27
CA GLU A 358 -10.41 -33.90 24.50
C GLU A 358 -9.40 -33.54 23.40
N LYS A 359 -8.42 -34.41 23.13
CA LYS A 359 -7.30 -34.14 22.21
C LYS A 359 -7.75 -33.69 20.82
N LYS A 360 -8.81 -34.29 20.25
CA LYS A 360 -9.34 -33.91 18.93
C LYS A 360 -9.94 -32.50 18.94
N GLU A 361 -10.75 -32.20 19.93
CA GLU A 361 -11.38 -30.88 20.10
C GLU A 361 -10.34 -29.81 20.46
N PHE A 362 -9.29 -30.15 21.21
CA PHE A 362 -8.15 -29.26 21.45
C PHE A 362 -7.53 -28.80 20.13
N TRP A 363 -7.11 -29.72 19.27
CA TRP A 363 -6.51 -29.38 17.98
C TRP A 363 -7.46 -28.58 17.09
N ARG A 364 -8.74 -28.97 17.03
CA ARG A 364 -9.75 -28.22 16.26
C ARG A 364 -9.95 -26.79 16.75
N ARG A 365 -9.75 -26.51 18.05
CA ARG A 365 -9.88 -25.15 18.59
C ARG A 365 -8.59 -24.33 18.51
N GLN A 366 -7.43 -24.99 18.44
CA GLN A 366 -6.14 -24.32 18.19
C GLN A 366 -5.96 -23.99 16.71
N LEU A 367 -6.34 -24.92 15.83
CA LEU A 367 -6.38 -24.77 14.38
C LEU A 367 -7.74 -24.19 13.96
N LEU A 368 -7.89 -23.85 12.68
CA LEU A 368 -9.15 -23.40 12.06
C LEU A 368 -9.81 -22.20 12.77
N MET A 369 -9.03 -21.43 13.51
CA MET A 369 -9.53 -20.21 14.14
C MET A 369 -9.85 -19.19 13.05
N PRO A 370 -11.04 -18.57 13.03
CA PRO A 370 -11.43 -17.64 11.95
C PRO A 370 -10.42 -16.53 11.68
N GLN A 371 -9.76 -16.00 12.72
CA GLN A 371 -8.72 -15.00 12.55
C GLN A 371 -7.44 -15.56 11.90
N LEU A 372 -7.04 -16.80 12.19
CA LEU A 372 -5.87 -17.43 11.56
C LEU A 372 -6.18 -17.80 10.10
N LEU A 373 -7.39 -18.26 9.81
CA LEU A 373 -7.84 -18.50 8.44
C LEU A 373 -7.88 -17.21 7.61
N ALA A 374 -8.38 -16.12 8.19
CA ALA A 374 -8.36 -14.81 7.55
C ALA A 374 -6.92 -14.28 7.38
N ALA A 375 -6.02 -14.51 8.35
CA ALA A 375 -4.61 -14.17 8.22
C ALA A 375 -3.94 -14.99 7.10
N ALA A 376 -4.23 -16.29 6.99
CA ALA A 376 -3.71 -17.14 5.91
C ALA A 376 -4.18 -16.66 4.52
N ALA A 377 -5.44 -16.26 4.38
CA ALA A 377 -5.94 -15.68 3.14
C ALA A 377 -5.24 -14.36 2.78
N LEU A 378 -5.07 -13.44 3.74
CA LEU A 378 -4.32 -12.20 3.51
C LEU A 378 -2.85 -12.45 3.17
N LEU A 379 -2.20 -13.38 3.87
CA LEU A 379 -0.81 -13.76 3.56
C LEU A 379 -0.68 -14.38 2.18
N GLY A 380 -1.65 -15.20 1.75
CA GLY A 380 -1.71 -15.68 0.36
C GLY A 380 -1.84 -14.53 -0.64
N MET A 381 -2.71 -13.55 -0.36
CA MET A 381 -2.85 -12.35 -1.19
C MET A 381 -1.55 -11.54 -1.30
N PHE A 382 -0.73 -11.50 -0.25
CA PHE A 382 0.55 -10.77 -0.31
C PHE A 382 1.50 -11.31 -1.39
N HIS A 383 1.40 -12.56 -1.82
CA HIS A 383 2.27 -13.06 -2.89
C HIS A 383 2.14 -12.26 -4.21
N TRP A 384 0.96 -11.73 -4.52
CA TRP A 384 0.72 -10.99 -5.77
C TRP A 384 0.38 -9.51 -5.57
N THR A 385 0.10 -9.06 -4.34
CA THR A 385 -0.01 -7.62 -4.01
C THR A 385 1.33 -7.03 -3.59
N ASN A 386 2.13 -7.71 -2.77
CA ASN A 386 3.52 -7.36 -2.48
C ASN A 386 4.25 -8.53 -1.80
N TYR A 387 5.06 -9.28 -2.55
CA TYR A 387 5.66 -10.53 -2.05
C TYR A 387 6.52 -10.35 -0.79
N TRP A 388 7.14 -9.18 -0.61
CA TRP A 388 7.92 -8.88 0.59
C TRP A 388 7.05 -8.86 1.86
N ASP A 389 5.82 -8.39 1.74
CA ASP A 389 4.87 -8.32 2.85
C ASP A 389 4.40 -9.71 3.28
N PHE A 390 4.38 -10.69 2.37
CA PHE A 390 4.19 -12.09 2.74
C PHE A 390 5.27 -12.56 3.73
N VAL A 391 6.55 -12.37 3.39
CA VAL A 391 7.67 -12.84 4.22
C VAL A 391 7.68 -12.13 5.58
N ILE A 392 7.48 -10.82 5.57
CA ILE A 392 7.45 -9.97 6.77
C ILE A 392 6.29 -10.40 7.68
N TYR A 393 5.06 -10.40 7.17
CA TYR A 393 3.89 -10.62 8.01
C TYR A 393 3.63 -12.09 8.34
N TYR A 394 4.15 -13.05 7.55
CA TYR A 394 4.21 -14.45 7.98
C TYR A 394 5.10 -14.59 9.21
N THR A 395 6.27 -13.93 9.21
CA THR A 395 7.19 -13.92 10.35
C THR A 395 6.57 -13.24 11.58
N VAL A 396 5.95 -12.07 11.40
CA VAL A 396 5.23 -11.36 12.48
C VAL A 396 4.11 -12.24 13.04
N THR A 397 3.31 -12.88 12.17
CA THR A 397 2.23 -13.79 12.57
C THR A 397 2.77 -14.97 13.38
N CYS A 398 3.85 -15.61 12.94
CA CYS A 398 4.50 -16.71 13.66
C CYS A 398 5.04 -16.25 15.03
N GLY A 399 5.64 -15.06 15.11
CA GLY A 399 6.10 -14.48 16.37
C GLY A 399 4.96 -14.22 17.36
N VAL A 400 3.85 -13.65 16.87
CA VAL A 400 2.64 -13.43 17.67
C VAL A 400 2.06 -14.77 18.14
N ILE A 401 2.00 -15.77 17.27
CA ILE A 401 1.52 -17.12 17.59
C ILE A 401 2.40 -17.75 18.68
N LEU A 402 3.72 -17.75 18.50
CA LEU A 402 4.67 -18.30 19.45
C LEU A 402 4.49 -17.67 20.85
N ILE A 403 4.43 -16.34 20.92
CA ILE A 403 4.25 -15.60 22.18
C ILE A 403 2.93 -15.99 22.86
N MET A 404 1.83 -16.05 22.10
CA MET A 404 0.53 -16.43 22.65
C MET A 404 0.48 -17.89 23.07
N ASN A 405 1.19 -18.78 22.39
CA ASN A 405 1.31 -20.19 22.76
C ASN A 405 2.19 -20.39 24.00
N ILE A 406 3.25 -19.59 24.19
CA ILE A 406 4.02 -19.59 25.45
C ILE A 406 3.09 -19.29 26.64
N ILE A 407 2.19 -18.32 26.48
CA ILE A 407 1.22 -17.95 27.51
C ILE A 407 0.12 -19.01 27.67
N GLY A 408 -0.46 -19.47 26.55
CA GLY A 408 -1.61 -20.37 26.51
C GLY A 408 -1.30 -21.81 26.94
N GLN A 409 -0.09 -22.29 26.64
CA GLN A 409 0.40 -23.63 26.99
C GLN A 409 1.21 -23.63 28.30
N GLU A 410 1.09 -22.58 29.11
CA GLU A 410 1.65 -22.48 30.45
C GLU A 410 3.17 -22.71 30.54
N GLY A 411 3.93 -22.34 29.51
CA GLY A 411 5.37 -22.55 29.47
C GLY A 411 5.81 -23.99 29.12
N LYS A 412 4.89 -24.90 28.78
CA LYS A 412 5.20 -26.30 28.43
C LYS A 412 5.82 -26.40 27.03
N VAL A 413 7.16 -26.36 26.95
CA VAL A 413 7.95 -26.24 25.71
C VAL A 413 7.51 -27.18 24.58
N LYS A 414 7.31 -28.48 24.86
CA LYS A 414 6.88 -29.46 23.84
C LYS A 414 5.57 -29.05 23.15
N TRP A 415 4.58 -28.58 23.92
CA TRP A 415 3.28 -28.15 23.40
C TRP A 415 3.34 -26.78 22.73
N ILE A 416 4.17 -25.88 23.25
CA ILE A 416 4.42 -24.57 22.62
C ILE A 416 4.92 -24.77 21.20
N LEU A 417 5.95 -25.60 21.01
CA LEU A 417 6.53 -25.89 19.70
C LEU A 417 5.54 -26.63 18.79
N ALA A 418 4.86 -27.66 19.30
CA ALA A 418 3.91 -28.44 18.50
C ALA A 418 2.72 -27.60 17.99
N VAL A 419 2.10 -26.80 18.84
CA VAL A 419 0.95 -25.97 18.46
C VAL A 419 1.39 -24.82 17.54
N THR A 420 2.53 -24.19 17.82
CA THR A 420 3.08 -23.11 16.98
C THR A 420 3.43 -23.64 15.59
N ALA A 421 4.11 -24.78 15.49
CA ALA A 421 4.46 -25.39 14.21
C ALA A 421 3.21 -25.80 13.42
N ALA A 422 2.20 -26.37 14.09
CA ALA A 422 0.95 -26.75 13.43
C ALA A 422 0.16 -25.53 12.90
N GLN A 423 0.08 -24.44 13.68
CA GLN A 423 -0.57 -23.21 13.24
C GLN A 423 0.20 -22.50 12.12
N ALA A 424 1.54 -22.47 12.21
CA ALA A 424 2.39 -21.93 11.15
C ALA A 424 2.23 -22.74 9.85
N ALA A 425 2.23 -24.07 9.93
CA ALA A 425 1.99 -24.95 8.79
C ALA A 425 0.58 -24.78 8.20
N GLU A 426 -0.47 -24.69 9.03
CA GLU A 426 -1.83 -24.40 8.57
C GLU A 426 -1.87 -23.10 7.76
N ILE A 427 -1.27 -22.03 8.28
CA ILE A 427 -1.24 -20.73 7.62
C ILE A 427 -0.49 -20.81 6.30
N LEU A 428 0.71 -21.41 6.29
CA LEU A 428 1.53 -21.50 5.09
C LEU A 428 0.85 -22.34 4.00
N ILE A 429 0.33 -23.52 4.35
CA ILE A 429 -0.38 -24.40 3.42
C ILE A 429 -1.58 -23.67 2.82
N LEU A 430 -2.41 -23.03 3.66
CA LEU A 430 -3.59 -22.32 3.17
C LEU A 430 -3.22 -21.10 2.33
N ALA A 431 -2.24 -20.31 2.73
CA ALA A 431 -1.76 -19.16 1.97
C ALA A 431 -1.29 -19.59 0.57
N THR A 432 -0.47 -20.64 0.48
CA THR A 432 0.01 -21.19 -0.79
C THR A 432 -1.11 -21.77 -1.65
N LEU A 433 -2.06 -22.52 -1.07
CA LEU A 433 -3.18 -23.10 -1.82
C LEU A 433 -4.11 -22.02 -2.38
N ILE A 434 -4.38 -20.98 -1.60
CA ILE A 434 -5.26 -19.87 -2.00
C ILE A 434 -4.69 -19.13 -3.21
N ILE A 435 -3.37 -18.95 -3.27
CA ILE A 435 -2.71 -18.15 -4.31
C ILE A 435 -2.06 -18.97 -5.43
N LEU A 436 -2.25 -20.29 -5.41
CA LEU A 436 -1.65 -21.22 -6.37
C LEU A 436 -1.81 -20.79 -7.84
N PRO A 437 -2.97 -20.29 -8.31
CA PRO A 437 -3.12 -19.86 -9.70
C PRO A 437 -2.13 -18.77 -10.13
N PHE A 438 -1.77 -17.85 -9.23
CA PHE A 438 -0.75 -16.82 -9.51
C PHE A 438 0.65 -17.42 -9.50
N THR A 439 0.99 -18.19 -8.46
CA THR A 439 2.34 -18.76 -8.31
C THR A 439 2.71 -19.69 -9.46
N MET A 440 1.74 -20.34 -10.12
CA MET A 440 1.97 -21.15 -11.31
C MET A 440 2.29 -20.34 -12.58
N GLN A 441 2.04 -19.03 -12.57
CA GLN A 441 2.19 -18.14 -13.74
C GLN A 441 3.25 -17.06 -13.53
N PHE A 442 3.71 -16.87 -12.30
CA PHE A 442 4.69 -15.87 -11.92
C PHE A 442 6.10 -16.48 -11.86
N ASP A 443 7.03 -15.90 -12.61
CA ASP A 443 8.44 -16.29 -12.59
C ASP A 443 9.25 -15.27 -11.77
N SER A 444 9.73 -15.71 -10.61
CA SER A 444 10.52 -14.88 -9.70
C SER A 444 12.03 -15.06 -9.86
N SER A 445 12.49 -15.94 -10.76
CA SER A 445 13.90 -16.38 -10.83
C SER A 445 14.88 -15.23 -11.07
N ASN A 446 14.48 -14.21 -11.83
CA ASN A 446 15.31 -13.04 -12.11
C ASN A 446 15.21 -11.95 -11.05
N MET A 447 14.04 -11.84 -10.39
CA MET A 447 13.80 -10.87 -9.33
C MET A 447 14.45 -11.27 -8.00
N VAL A 448 14.70 -12.56 -7.79
CA VAL A 448 15.31 -13.11 -6.56
C VAL A 448 16.37 -14.14 -6.94
N GLN A 449 17.64 -13.73 -6.88
CA GLN A 449 18.80 -14.56 -7.23
C GLN A 449 19.45 -15.24 -6.01
N GLY A 450 18.82 -15.13 -4.83
CA GLY A 450 19.27 -15.71 -3.58
C GLY A 450 19.45 -14.68 -2.46
N ILE A 451 20.06 -15.10 -1.36
CA ILE A 451 20.38 -14.25 -0.19
C ILE A 451 21.90 -14.18 -0.05
N ALA A 452 22.44 -12.98 0.10
CA ALA A 452 23.86 -12.73 0.34
C ALA A 452 24.09 -11.99 1.67
N LEU A 453 25.31 -12.12 2.21
CA LEU A 453 25.76 -11.31 3.33
C LEU A 453 26.03 -9.88 2.86
N ALA A 454 25.54 -8.90 3.62
CA ALA A 454 25.80 -7.49 3.36
C ALA A 454 27.32 -7.19 3.43
N GLN A 455 27.88 -6.64 2.36
CA GLN A 455 29.29 -6.21 2.31
C GLN A 455 29.45 -4.72 2.67
N HIS A 456 28.37 -3.96 2.55
CA HIS A 456 28.29 -2.55 2.91
C HIS A 456 27.31 -2.38 4.07
N HIS A 457 27.59 -1.38 4.92
CA HIS A 457 26.78 -1.09 6.10
C HIS A 457 26.48 0.40 6.16
N SER A 458 25.30 0.73 6.64
CA SER A 458 24.89 2.12 6.86
C SER A 458 25.70 2.71 8.02
N LEU A 459 26.05 3.99 7.92
CA LEU A 459 26.74 4.66 9.01
C LEU A 459 25.81 4.77 10.22
N PRO A 460 26.30 4.61 11.47
CA PRO A 460 25.45 4.64 12.66
C PRO A 460 24.60 5.90 12.80
N HIS A 461 25.13 7.06 12.40
CA HIS A 461 24.38 8.32 12.43
C HIS A 461 23.26 8.36 11.38
N GLN A 462 23.41 7.69 10.22
CA GLN A 462 22.35 7.62 9.21
C GLN A 462 21.16 6.83 9.75
N LEU A 463 21.42 5.68 10.38
CA LEU A 463 20.40 4.89 11.05
C LEU A 463 19.74 5.65 12.22
N LEU A 464 20.52 6.42 12.98
CA LEU A 464 20.00 7.24 14.07
C LEU A 464 19.07 8.36 13.56
N VAL A 465 19.43 9.00 12.44
CA VAL A 465 18.62 10.07 11.83
C VAL A 465 17.34 9.52 11.20
N LEU A 466 17.35 8.34 10.61
CA LEU A 466 16.15 7.78 9.98
C LEU A 466 15.24 7.08 11.00
N TRP A 467 15.82 6.25 11.86
CA TRP A 467 15.09 5.29 12.70
C TRP A 467 15.33 5.47 14.20
N GLY A 468 16.21 6.39 14.61
CA GLY A 468 16.62 6.56 16.00
C GLY A 468 15.48 6.97 16.92
N LEU A 469 14.63 7.93 16.52
CA LEU A 469 13.50 8.38 17.33
C LEU A 469 12.54 7.24 17.71
N PRO A 470 11.94 6.49 16.75
CA PRO A 470 11.05 5.40 17.09
C PRO A 470 11.77 4.23 17.78
N THR A 471 13.03 3.94 17.42
CA THR A 471 13.83 2.88 18.05
C THR A 471 14.10 3.19 19.52
N ILE A 472 14.58 4.39 19.84
CA ILE A 472 14.88 4.81 21.22
C ILE A 472 13.60 4.79 22.06
N LEU A 473 12.48 5.30 21.54
CA LEU A 473 11.21 5.27 22.28
C LEU A 473 10.71 3.85 22.53
N THR A 474 10.88 2.95 21.56
CA THR A 474 10.56 1.52 21.70
C THR A 474 11.43 0.87 22.77
N VAL A 475 12.74 1.10 22.73
CA VAL A 475 13.70 0.55 23.71
C VAL A 475 13.39 1.09 25.12
N LEU A 476 13.17 2.39 25.29
CA LEU A 476 12.79 2.99 26.57
C LEU A 476 11.49 2.41 27.11
N PHE A 477 10.50 2.18 26.24
CA PHE A 477 9.25 1.51 26.60
C PHE A 477 9.49 0.08 27.08
N ILE A 478 10.28 -0.73 26.34
CA ILE A 478 10.62 -2.10 26.73
C ILE A 478 11.38 -2.13 28.06
N ILE A 479 12.41 -1.29 28.23
CA ILE A 479 13.16 -1.19 29.50
C ILE A 479 12.21 -0.84 30.64
N SER A 480 11.32 0.13 30.43
CA SER A 480 10.34 0.53 31.44
C SER A 480 9.38 -0.61 31.82
N LEU A 481 8.99 -1.43 30.85
CA LEU A 481 8.15 -2.60 31.07
C LEU A 481 8.91 -3.69 31.84
N LEU A 482 10.15 -4.00 31.44
CA LEU A 482 11.00 -4.99 32.09
C LEU A 482 11.30 -4.60 33.54
N VAL A 483 11.66 -3.34 33.80
CA VAL A 483 11.92 -2.84 35.15
C VAL A 483 10.66 -2.89 36.02
N GLU A 484 9.47 -2.63 35.47
CA GLU A 484 8.21 -2.75 36.20
C GLU A 484 7.90 -4.21 36.58
N LYS A 485 8.12 -5.15 35.66
CA LYS A 485 7.70 -6.55 35.83
C LYS A 485 8.73 -7.44 36.51
N LEU A 486 10.03 -7.24 36.27
CA LEU A 486 11.10 -8.07 36.84
C LEU A 486 11.39 -7.75 38.32
N LYS A 487 10.95 -6.61 38.85
CA LYS A 487 11.01 -6.31 40.29
C LYS A 487 10.19 -7.29 41.14
N VAL A 488 9.22 -7.97 40.54
CA VAL A 488 8.44 -9.02 41.21
C VAL A 488 9.20 -10.33 41.06
N ALA A 489 9.70 -10.87 42.17
CA ALA A 489 10.58 -12.06 42.19
C ALA A 489 9.97 -13.29 41.47
N GLU A 490 8.64 -13.38 41.40
CA GLU A 490 7.92 -14.45 40.71
C GLU A 490 8.06 -14.43 39.17
N ASN A 491 8.44 -13.29 38.57
CA ASN A 491 8.49 -13.09 37.11
C ASN A 491 9.82 -13.48 36.45
N ARG A 492 10.68 -14.27 37.11
CA ARG A 492 12.01 -14.65 36.57
C ARG A 492 11.98 -15.61 35.37
N SER A 493 10.86 -16.29 35.11
CA SER A 493 10.71 -17.13 33.91
C SER A 493 10.01 -16.39 32.77
N LEU A 494 10.40 -16.67 31.52
CA LEU A 494 9.84 -16.04 30.32
C LEU A 494 8.31 -16.15 30.26
N TYR A 495 7.76 -17.33 30.56
CA TYR A 495 6.31 -17.55 30.62
C TYR A 495 5.63 -16.60 31.62
N ARG A 496 6.12 -16.53 32.87
CA ARG A 496 5.51 -15.68 33.90
C ARG A 496 5.65 -14.20 33.55
N LEU A 497 6.79 -13.80 32.97
CA LEU A 497 6.99 -12.45 32.45
C LEU A 497 5.95 -12.10 31.38
N LEU A 498 5.82 -12.87 30.30
CA LEU A 498 4.87 -12.63 29.21
C LEU A 498 3.40 -12.69 29.68
N LYS A 499 3.10 -13.55 30.66
CA LYS A 499 1.78 -13.61 31.31
C LYS A 499 1.48 -12.39 32.18
N SER A 500 2.50 -11.76 32.77
CA SER A 500 2.35 -10.56 33.61
C SER A 500 2.16 -9.25 32.81
N VAL A 501 2.60 -9.24 31.55
CA VAL A 501 2.48 -8.11 30.63
C VAL A 501 1.05 -8.00 30.11
N THR A 502 0.54 -6.77 30.01
CA THR A 502 -0.81 -6.53 29.47
C THR A 502 -0.83 -6.78 27.97
N LEU A 503 -1.98 -7.17 27.41
CA LEU A 503 -2.07 -7.48 25.99
C LEU A 503 -1.64 -6.32 25.06
N PRO A 504 -2.07 -5.06 25.29
CA PRO A 504 -1.65 -3.94 24.45
C PRO A 504 -0.14 -3.69 24.55
N ASP A 505 0.44 -3.79 25.76
CA ASP A 505 1.89 -3.65 25.94
C ASP A 505 2.65 -4.74 25.19
N LEU A 506 2.18 -5.99 25.26
CA LEU A 506 2.81 -7.12 24.56
C LEU A 506 2.79 -6.96 23.05
N PHE A 507 1.65 -6.54 22.49
CA PHE A 507 1.54 -6.30 21.05
C PHE A 507 2.43 -5.15 20.57
N ALA A 508 2.51 -4.06 21.34
CA ALA A 508 3.43 -2.96 21.05
C ALA A 508 4.91 -3.39 21.11
N VAL A 509 5.27 -4.29 22.04
CA VAL A 509 6.63 -4.87 22.08
C VAL A 509 6.91 -5.69 20.83
N VAL A 510 5.95 -6.50 20.37
CA VAL A 510 6.12 -7.30 19.14
C VAL A 510 6.32 -6.39 17.93
N MET A 511 5.43 -5.43 17.71
CA MET A 511 5.56 -4.49 16.59
C MET A 511 6.90 -3.73 16.64
N GLY A 512 7.30 -3.24 17.82
CA GLY A 512 8.55 -2.51 17.99
C GLY A 512 9.80 -3.36 17.72
N LEU A 513 9.85 -4.59 18.24
CA LEU A 513 10.97 -5.50 18.00
C LEU A 513 11.03 -5.97 16.55
N CYS A 514 9.88 -6.23 15.91
CA CYS A 514 9.80 -6.55 14.49
C CYS A 514 10.32 -5.38 13.65
N ALA A 515 9.88 -4.15 13.91
CA ALA A 515 10.36 -2.97 13.20
C ALA A 515 11.88 -2.75 13.36
N ILE A 516 12.43 -2.92 14.57
CA ILE A 516 13.89 -2.90 14.79
C ILE A 516 14.59 -3.99 13.96
N GLY A 517 14.06 -5.21 13.98
CA GLY A 517 14.59 -6.32 13.18
C GLY A 517 14.61 -6.01 11.68
N LEU A 518 13.52 -5.46 11.14
CA LEU A 518 13.43 -5.08 9.73
C LEU A 518 14.42 -4.00 9.32
N VAL A 519 14.77 -3.07 10.21
CA VAL A 519 15.83 -2.08 9.96
C VAL A 519 17.23 -2.71 10.02
N LEU A 520 17.43 -3.73 10.86
CA LEU A 520 18.72 -4.38 11.02
C LEU A 520 19.01 -5.47 9.98
N ILE A 521 17.98 -6.12 9.41
CA ILE A 521 18.17 -7.20 8.43
C ILE A 521 19.02 -6.75 7.23
N PRO A 522 18.75 -5.60 6.56
CA PRO A 522 19.58 -5.11 5.45
C PRO A 522 21.04 -4.87 5.83
N GLU A 523 21.33 -4.64 7.11
CA GLU A 523 22.71 -4.47 7.61
C GLU A 523 23.45 -5.81 7.74
N LEU A 524 22.75 -6.93 7.68
CA LEU A 524 23.31 -8.27 7.85
C LEU A 524 23.26 -9.08 6.54
N VAL A 525 22.11 -9.04 5.88
CA VAL A 525 21.83 -9.80 4.65
C VAL A 525 20.98 -8.98 3.69
N TYR A 526 21.10 -9.27 2.41
CA TYR A 526 20.25 -8.72 1.38
C TYR A 526 19.83 -9.80 0.38
N VAL A 527 18.68 -9.58 -0.26
CA VAL A 527 18.23 -10.40 -1.38
C VAL A 527 18.95 -9.91 -2.64
N ARG A 528 19.63 -10.83 -3.32
CA ARG A 528 20.35 -10.55 -4.56
C ARG A 528 19.35 -10.34 -5.69
N ASP A 529 19.54 -9.28 -6.45
CA ASP A 529 18.79 -8.92 -7.64
C ASP A 529 19.73 -8.24 -8.66
N ILE A 530 19.18 -7.74 -9.77
CA ILE A 530 19.96 -7.10 -10.84
C ILE A 530 20.76 -5.84 -10.39
N TYR A 531 20.47 -5.30 -9.20
CA TYR A 531 21.12 -4.11 -8.66
C TYR A 531 22.35 -4.42 -7.79
N GLU A 532 22.73 -5.70 -7.66
CA GLU A 532 23.90 -6.15 -6.89
C GLU A 532 25.17 -5.34 -7.21
N ASN A 533 25.36 -4.99 -8.48
CA ASN A 533 26.44 -4.14 -8.94
C ASN A 533 26.13 -2.66 -8.70
N GLY A 534 26.35 -2.19 -7.47
CA GLY A 534 26.33 -0.78 -7.09
C GLY A 534 25.20 -0.36 -6.15
N ASN A 535 24.09 -1.09 -6.06
CA ASN A 535 22.99 -0.76 -5.16
C ASN A 535 22.48 -2.02 -4.44
N ALA A 536 23.41 -2.88 -4.01
CA ALA A 536 23.13 -4.23 -3.54
C ALA A 536 22.02 -4.30 -2.47
N ARG A 537 22.00 -3.34 -1.54
CA ARG A 537 21.00 -3.35 -0.45
C ARG A 537 19.74 -2.56 -0.76
N ALA A 538 19.63 -1.89 -1.90
CA ALA A 538 18.57 -0.91 -2.16
C ALA A 538 17.16 -1.47 -2.02
N ASN A 539 16.83 -2.55 -2.72
CA ASN A 539 15.49 -3.15 -2.66
C ASN A 539 15.19 -3.77 -1.30
N THR A 540 16.16 -4.46 -0.70
CA THR A 540 15.97 -5.06 0.63
C THR A 540 15.73 -3.97 1.67
N MET A 541 16.53 -2.90 1.67
CA MET A 541 16.34 -1.74 2.55
C MET A 541 14.97 -1.11 2.33
N PHE A 542 14.61 -0.84 1.07
CA PHE A 542 13.36 -0.20 0.72
C PHE A 542 12.15 -0.98 1.26
N LYS A 543 12.04 -2.26 0.88
CA LYS A 543 10.86 -3.07 1.18
C LYS A 543 10.71 -3.36 2.67
N LEU A 544 11.82 -3.66 3.38
CA LEU A 544 11.76 -3.96 4.80
C LEU A 544 11.51 -2.71 5.65
N THR A 545 12.22 -1.60 5.35
CA THR A 545 12.12 -0.39 6.17
C THR A 545 10.80 0.37 5.98
N TYR A 546 10.14 0.21 4.82
CA TYR A 546 8.79 0.72 4.60
C TYR A 546 7.79 0.17 5.64
N GLN A 547 7.80 -1.15 5.83
CA GLN A 547 6.95 -1.82 6.82
C GLN A 547 7.39 -1.54 8.26
N ALA A 548 8.70 -1.39 8.49
CA ALA A 548 9.22 -0.95 9.77
C ALA A 548 8.65 0.42 10.16
N TYR A 549 8.55 1.36 9.22
CA TYR A 549 7.99 2.69 9.46
C TYR A 549 6.53 2.62 9.95
N ILE A 550 5.69 1.81 9.30
CA ILE A 550 4.26 1.64 9.67
C ILE A 550 4.14 1.12 11.12
N MET A 551 4.88 0.05 11.45
CA MET A 551 4.88 -0.51 12.80
C MET A 551 5.48 0.45 13.84
N PHE A 552 6.52 1.19 13.47
CA PHE A 552 7.11 2.20 14.32
C PHE A 552 6.18 3.37 14.59
N GLY A 553 5.42 3.86 13.61
CA GLY A 553 4.45 4.94 13.80
C GLY A 553 3.45 4.62 14.91
N MET A 554 2.85 3.43 14.86
CA MET A 554 1.92 2.96 15.89
C MET A 554 2.61 2.69 17.24
N THR A 555 3.76 2.03 17.22
CA THR A 555 4.49 1.66 18.45
C THR A 555 5.01 2.87 19.18
N MET A 556 5.57 3.85 18.46
CA MET A 556 6.10 5.10 19.00
C MET A 556 5.02 5.87 19.76
N ILE A 557 3.84 6.01 19.16
CA ILE A 557 2.73 6.73 19.78
C ILE A 557 2.17 5.98 20.99
N TYR A 558 2.04 4.65 20.91
CA TYR A 558 1.66 3.84 22.07
C TYR A 558 2.70 3.92 23.20
N ALA A 559 4.00 3.88 22.86
CA ALA A 559 5.11 3.99 23.80
C ALA A 559 5.09 5.35 24.53
N ILE A 560 4.91 6.46 23.80
CA ILE A 560 4.75 7.81 24.38
C ILE A 560 3.58 7.82 25.36
N PHE A 561 2.40 7.34 24.94
CA PHE A 561 1.22 7.24 25.81
C PHE A 561 1.54 6.45 27.08
N ARG A 562 2.12 5.25 26.94
CA ARG A 562 2.42 4.39 28.07
C ARG A 562 3.39 5.11 29.02
N LEU A 563 4.51 5.63 28.52
CA LEU A 563 5.53 6.27 29.34
C LEU A 563 4.99 7.51 30.09
N LEU A 564 4.20 8.36 29.42
CA LEU A 564 3.64 9.58 30.02
C LEU A 564 2.52 9.30 31.03
N ILE A 565 1.56 8.48 30.65
CA ILE A 565 0.29 8.32 31.38
C ILE A 565 0.37 7.20 32.42
N ILE A 566 0.93 6.06 32.04
CA ILE A 566 0.97 4.85 32.88
C ILE A 566 2.29 4.77 33.66
N GLY A 567 3.39 5.21 33.06
CA GLY A 567 4.71 5.18 33.69
C GLY A 567 4.75 5.99 35.00
N LYS A 568 5.60 5.55 35.93
CA LYS A 568 5.83 6.24 37.22
C LYS A 568 7.16 6.99 37.30
N ASN A 569 8.14 6.60 36.47
CA ASN A 569 9.48 7.20 36.49
C ASN A 569 9.49 8.58 35.81
N LYS A 570 9.89 9.63 36.55
CA LYS A 570 9.92 11.02 36.06
C LYS A 570 10.87 11.24 34.89
N ILE A 571 12.03 10.56 34.87
CA ILE A 571 13.02 10.68 33.78
C ILE A 571 12.43 10.13 32.48
N LEU A 572 11.84 8.93 32.54
CA LEU A 572 11.20 8.33 31.37
C LEU A 572 10.02 9.14 30.86
N LYS A 573 9.30 9.85 31.75
CA LYS A 573 8.28 10.81 31.33
C LYS A 573 8.89 12.00 30.60
N ALA A 574 9.95 12.59 31.12
CA ALA A 574 10.64 13.70 30.46
C ALA A 574 11.14 13.29 29.07
N LEU A 575 11.76 12.11 28.94
CA LEU A 575 12.19 11.56 27.65
C LEU A 575 11.00 11.31 26.69
N ALA A 576 9.85 10.87 27.21
CA ALA A 576 8.65 10.71 26.38
C ALA A 576 8.03 12.06 25.97
N VAL A 577 8.15 13.11 26.78
CA VAL A 577 7.78 14.49 26.37
C VAL A 577 8.69 14.97 25.24
N ILE A 578 10.00 14.76 25.38
CA ILE A 578 10.96 15.08 24.30
C ILE A 578 10.61 14.29 23.03
N GLY A 579 10.34 13.00 23.15
CA GLY A 579 9.89 12.17 22.04
C GLY A 579 8.61 12.68 21.37
N LEU A 580 7.64 13.17 22.15
CA LEU A 580 6.42 13.79 21.63
C LEU A 580 6.72 15.11 20.90
N ILE A 581 7.62 15.94 21.41
CA ILE A 581 8.05 17.19 20.75
C ILE A 581 8.74 16.87 19.42
N LEU A 582 9.67 15.91 19.41
CA LEU A 582 10.34 15.47 18.19
C LEU A 582 9.36 14.86 17.19
N PHE A 583 8.37 14.09 17.66
CA PHE A 583 7.27 13.59 16.82
C PHE A 583 6.48 14.73 16.16
N VAL A 584 6.15 15.78 16.91
CA VAL A 584 5.47 16.95 16.33
C VAL A 584 6.37 17.64 15.31
N TRP A 585 7.68 17.70 15.55
CA TRP A 585 8.63 18.36 14.66
C TRP A 585 8.82 17.62 13.32
N ILE A 586 8.87 16.28 13.33
CA ILE A 586 8.95 15.48 12.09
C ILE A 586 7.68 15.59 11.23
N CYS A 587 6.55 16.05 11.79
CA CYS A 587 5.36 16.37 10.98
C CYS A 587 5.56 17.58 10.07
N GLY A 588 6.59 18.40 10.30
CA GLY A 588 6.94 19.50 9.40
C GLY A 588 7.38 19.03 8.01
N TYR A 589 7.86 17.78 7.89
CA TYR A 589 8.15 17.14 6.62
C TYR A 589 6.95 17.17 5.66
N PHE A 590 5.74 16.94 6.19
CA PHE A 590 4.52 16.96 5.40
C PHE A 590 4.27 18.32 4.76
N GLY A 591 4.38 19.40 5.53
CA GLY A 591 4.19 20.75 5.00
C GLY A 591 5.22 21.10 3.93
N ASN A 592 6.47 20.72 4.13
CA ASN A 592 7.54 20.94 3.15
C ASN A 592 7.34 20.10 1.88
N SER A 593 7.08 18.81 2.01
CA SER A 593 6.87 17.90 0.87
C SER A 593 5.62 18.26 0.06
N VAL A 594 4.51 18.58 0.72
CA VAL A 594 3.29 19.07 0.05
C VAL A 594 3.57 20.34 -0.73
N HIS A 595 4.25 21.32 -0.13
CA HIS A 595 4.56 22.56 -0.85
C HIS A 595 5.53 22.34 -2.02
N ALA A 596 6.57 21.53 -1.81
CA ALA A 596 7.59 21.25 -2.83
C ALA A 596 7.05 20.46 -4.03
N TRP A 597 6.05 19.60 -3.83
CA TRP A 597 5.50 18.75 -4.89
C TRP A 597 4.19 19.26 -5.48
N PHE A 598 3.27 19.78 -4.66
CA PHE A 598 1.94 20.23 -5.08
C PHE A 598 1.82 21.76 -5.21
N GLY A 599 2.80 22.54 -4.74
CA GLY A 599 2.75 24.01 -4.81
C GLY A 599 1.88 24.65 -3.72
N GLU A 600 1.11 25.68 -4.09
CA GLU A 600 0.30 26.48 -3.16
C GLU A 600 -1.10 25.89 -2.93
N VAL A 601 -1.19 24.74 -2.25
CA VAL A 601 -2.46 24.03 -2.01
C VAL A 601 -3.53 24.84 -1.26
N TRP A 602 -3.17 25.95 -0.61
CA TRP A 602 -4.12 26.87 0.04
C TRP A 602 -4.85 27.81 -0.94
N LYS A 603 -4.50 27.81 -2.23
CA LYS A 603 -5.20 28.52 -3.30
C LYS A 603 -6.06 27.56 -4.12
N PRO A 604 -7.36 27.38 -3.82
CA PRO A 604 -8.24 26.50 -4.60
C PRO A 604 -8.33 26.84 -6.09
N SER A 605 -7.94 28.06 -6.50
CA SER A 605 -7.86 28.48 -7.90
C SER A 605 -6.75 27.78 -8.69
N GLU A 606 -5.74 27.22 -8.03
CA GLU A 606 -4.64 26.47 -8.68
C GLU A 606 -4.93 24.97 -8.80
N TYR A 607 -6.11 24.52 -8.35
CA TYR A 607 -6.56 23.13 -8.49
C TYR A 607 -6.75 22.74 -9.97
N LYS A 608 -6.08 21.68 -10.41
CA LYS A 608 -6.07 21.22 -11.81
C LYS A 608 -7.03 20.05 -12.09
N GLY A 609 -7.59 19.44 -11.03
CA GLY A 609 -8.45 18.26 -11.12
C GLY A 609 -7.68 16.94 -11.02
N LEU A 610 -8.39 15.81 -11.03
CA LEU A 610 -7.83 14.47 -10.81
C LEU A 610 -7.39 13.73 -12.07
N ASN A 611 -7.67 14.26 -13.26
CA ASN A 611 -7.38 13.60 -14.52
C ASN A 611 -5.86 13.40 -14.71
N ALA A 612 -5.42 12.16 -14.58
CA ALA A 612 -4.03 11.78 -14.61
C ALA A 612 -3.38 11.84 -16.01
N THR A 613 -4.18 11.93 -17.07
CA THR A 613 -3.67 12.05 -18.45
C THR A 613 -3.78 13.47 -19.00
N ALA A 614 -4.21 14.45 -18.19
CA ALA A 614 -4.37 15.83 -18.64
C ALA A 614 -3.04 16.48 -19.11
N PHE A 615 -1.91 15.99 -18.59
CA PHE A 615 -0.57 16.45 -19.01
C PHE A 615 -0.27 16.16 -20.48
N LEU A 616 -0.96 15.20 -21.12
CA LEU A 616 -0.74 14.90 -22.54
C LEU A 616 -1.03 16.11 -23.44
N GLU A 617 -1.99 16.96 -23.06
CA GLU A 617 -2.35 18.16 -23.83
C GLU A 617 -1.22 19.20 -23.84
N THR A 618 -0.34 19.18 -22.83
CA THR A 618 0.76 20.14 -22.68
C THR A 618 2.10 19.57 -23.07
N ASP A 619 2.38 18.34 -22.65
CA ASP A 619 3.71 17.74 -22.71
C ASP A 619 3.86 16.82 -23.95
N PHE A 620 2.74 16.33 -24.49
CA PHE A 620 2.68 15.44 -25.66
C PHE A 620 1.65 15.93 -26.68
N SER A 621 1.57 17.25 -26.90
CA SER A 621 0.55 17.89 -27.75
C SER A 621 0.53 17.37 -29.19
N GLU A 622 1.69 16.95 -29.73
CA GLU A 622 1.79 16.37 -31.07
C GLU A 622 1.20 14.94 -31.17
N ASP A 623 1.12 14.23 -30.05
CA ASP A 623 0.76 12.80 -30.02
C ASP A 623 -0.62 12.56 -29.39
N VAL A 624 -1.12 13.51 -28.59
CA VAL A 624 -2.36 13.36 -27.80
C VAL A 624 -3.58 13.04 -28.67
N GLY A 625 -3.68 13.62 -29.87
CA GLY A 625 -4.77 13.34 -30.80
C GLY A 625 -4.79 11.89 -31.27
N GLY A 626 -3.63 11.35 -31.64
CA GLY A 626 -3.49 9.94 -32.03
C GLY A 626 -3.73 8.97 -30.86
N ILE A 627 -3.24 9.30 -29.66
CA ILE A 627 -3.49 8.51 -28.45
C ILE A 627 -4.99 8.45 -28.14
N LYS A 628 -5.69 9.59 -28.19
CA LYS A 628 -7.15 9.65 -28.02
C LYS A 628 -7.87 8.81 -29.08
N TRP A 629 -7.46 8.94 -30.34
CA TRP A 629 -8.02 8.14 -31.44
C TRP A 629 -7.91 6.65 -31.17
N LEU A 630 -6.76 6.15 -30.70
CA LEU A 630 -6.57 4.74 -30.34
C LEU A 630 -7.50 4.31 -29.20
N LYS A 631 -7.64 5.11 -28.13
CA LYS A 631 -8.56 4.79 -27.02
C LYS A 631 -10.02 4.72 -27.48
N GLU A 632 -10.40 5.58 -28.40
CA GLU A 632 -11.78 5.70 -28.89
C GLU A 632 -12.14 4.61 -29.90
N ASN A 633 -11.21 4.23 -30.79
CA ASN A 633 -11.50 3.35 -31.93
C ASN A 633 -11.05 1.90 -31.73
N VAL A 634 -9.97 1.65 -30.98
CA VAL A 634 -9.45 0.31 -30.74
C VAL A 634 -10.05 -0.24 -29.45
N LYS A 635 -10.84 -1.33 -29.51
CA LYS A 635 -11.55 -1.89 -28.34
C LYS A 635 -10.99 -3.21 -27.83
N ASP A 636 -10.43 -4.02 -28.71
CA ASP A 636 -9.78 -5.26 -28.32
C ASP A 636 -8.33 -4.98 -27.86
N VAL A 637 -7.65 -6.03 -27.40
CA VAL A 637 -6.23 -5.97 -27.00
C VAL A 637 -5.41 -6.30 -28.24
N GLU A 638 -5.06 -5.27 -29.00
CA GLU A 638 -4.29 -5.34 -30.24
C GLU A 638 -2.89 -4.72 -30.02
N VAL A 639 -1.89 -5.17 -30.78
CA VAL A 639 -0.52 -4.69 -30.62
C VAL A 639 -0.35 -3.38 -31.39
N VAL A 640 0.13 -2.34 -30.67
CA VAL A 640 0.52 -1.06 -31.25
C VAL A 640 2.04 -0.95 -31.20
N LEU A 641 2.66 -0.72 -32.35
CA LEU A 641 4.07 -0.42 -32.43
C LEU A 641 4.30 1.05 -32.04
N GLU A 642 5.23 1.28 -31.11
CA GLU A 642 5.77 2.60 -30.76
C GLU A 642 7.28 2.50 -30.53
N ALA A 643 7.99 3.62 -30.47
CA ALA A 643 9.42 3.64 -30.19
C ALA A 643 9.73 3.34 -28.72
N ASN A 644 10.65 2.40 -28.50
CA ASN A 644 11.11 2.01 -27.17
C ASN A 644 12.15 2.95 -26.55
N GLY A 645 12.33 2.88 -25.23
CA GLY A 645 13.32 3.70 -24.53
C GLY A 645 13.70 3.21 -23.14
N ASP A 646 14.54 3.98 -22.46
CA ASP A 646 14.95 3.71 -21.08
C ASP A 646 13.86 4.07 -20.07
N SER A 647 13.95 3.48 -18.87
CA SER A 647 13.06 3.82 -17.75
C SER A 647 13.03 5.32 -17.47
N TYR A 648 11.86 5.85 -17.14
CA TYR A 648 11.65 7.27 -16.80
C TYR A 648 11.84 8.25 -17.97
N SER A 649 11.80 7.76 -19.20
CA SER A 649 11.83 8.57 -20.42
C SER A 649 10.42 8.89 -20.94
N GLU A 650 10.36 9.72 -22.01
CA GLU A 650 9.13 10.08 -22.74
C GLU A 650 8.60 8.93 -23.63
N TYR A 651 9.41 7.91 -23.88
CA TYR A 651 9.04 6.74 -24.67
C TYR A 651 8.01 5.89 -23.92
N GLU A 652 7.22 5.11 -24.68
CA GLU A 652 6.12 4.28 -24.17
C GLU A 652 4.82 4.99 -23.79
N ARG A 653 4.65 6.25 -24.25
CA ARG A 653 3.41 7.01 -23.96
C ARG A 653 2.16 6.42 -24.60
N VAL A 654 2.29 5.74 -25.74
CA VAL A 654 1.10 5.24 -26.44
C VAL A 654 0.55 4.02 -25.72
N SER A 655 1.38 3.03 -25.42
CA SER A 655 1.03 1.81 -24.70
C SER A 655 0.56 2.12 -23.29
N ALA A 656 1.28 2.98 -22.55
CA ALA A 656 0.91 3.36 -21.19
C ALA A 656 -0.45 4.07 -21.13
N MET A 657 -0.73 4.99 -22.04
CA MET A 657 -1.97 5.79 -22.00
C MET A 657 -3.18 5.08 -22.61
N THR A 658 -2.95 4.13 -23.51
CA THR A 658 -4.02 3.40 -24.20
C THR A 658 -4.30 2.03 -23.58
N GLY A 659 -3.33 1.40 -22.90
CA GLY A 659 -3.39 0.00 -22.47
C GLY A 659 -3.26 -1.01 -23.61
N LEU A 660 -2.85 -0.56 -24.81
CA LEU A 660 -2.51 -1.44 -25.92
C LEU A 660 -1.04 -1.89 -25.76
N PRO A 661 -0.74 -3.19 -25.87
CA PRO A 661 0.64 -3.67 -25.75
C PRO A 661 1.51 -3.25 -26.95
N THR A 662 2.79 -2.99 -26.70
CA THR A 662 3.84 -2.84 -27.72
C THR A 662 4.79 -4.04 -27.71
N ILE A 663 5.68 -4.12 -28.70
CA ILE A 663 6.69 -5.18 -28.83
C ILE A 663 7.61 -5.20 -27.60
N MET A 664 8.20 -4.05 -27.27
CA MET A 664 9.17 -3.90 -26.19
C MET A 664 9.12 -2.47 -25.66
N GLY A 665 9.02 -2.31 -24.33
CA GLY A 665 8.98 -1.00 -23.68
C GLY A 665 10.21 -0.64 -22.85
N TRP A 666 10.06 -0.30 -21.57
CA TRP A 666 11.18 0.16 -20.76
C TRP A 666 12.20 -0.96 -20.46
N TYR A 667 13.43 -0.77 -20.96
CA TYR A 667 14.50 -1.77 -20.94
C TYR A 667 14.78 -2.42 -19.59
N VAL A 668 15.04 -1.62 -18.55
CA VAL A 668 15.44 -2.13 -17.23
C VAL A 668 14.29 -2.87 -16.54
N HIS A 669 13.03 -2.50 -16.82
CA HIS A 669 11.86 -3.14 -16.24
C HIS A 669 11.66 -4.54 -16.82
N GLU A 670 11.64 -4.65 -18.16
CA GLU A 670 11.54 -5.96 -18.82
C GLU A 670 12.76 -6.83 -18.49
N TRP A 671 13.96 -6.25 -18.37
CA TRP A 671 15.13 -7.02 -17.92
C TRP A 671 14.93 -7.59 -16.52
N LEU A 672 14.45 -6.80 -15.56
CA LEU A 672 14.18 -7.27 -14.20
C LEU A 672 13.15 -8.40 -14.18
N TRP A 673 12.12 -8.33 -15.02
CA TRP A 673 11.01 -9.29 -15.01
C TRP A 673 11.30 -10.55 -15.83
N ARG A 674 12.08 -10.44 -16.92
CA ARG A 674 12.30 -11.55 -17.87
C ARG A 674 13.68 -12.19 -17.76
N GLY A 675 14.71 -11.42 -17.40
CA GLY A 675 16.11 -11.86 -17.30
C GLY A 675 16.78 -12.24 -18.62
N ASP A 676 16.06 -12.29 -19.74
CA ASP A 676 16.59 -12.62 -21.06
C ASP A 676 17.02 -11.37 -21.82
N LEU A 677 18.26 -10.94 -21.59
CA LEU A 677 18.84 -9.80 -22.28
C LEU A 677 18.98 -10.02 -23.79
N ALA A 678 19.13 -11.26 -24.26
CA ALA A 678 19.31 -11.52 -25.68
C ALA A 678 18.01 -11.29 -26.44
N ASP A 679 16.90 -11.83 -25.93
CA ASP A 679 15.56 -11.59 -26.46
C ASP A 679 15.19 -10.10 -26.41
N ILE A 680 15.41 -9.43 -25.27
CA ILE A 680 15.11 -8.00 -25.14
C ILE A 680 15.87 -7.18 -26.18
N ASN A 681 17.17 -7.41 -26.35
CA ASN A 681 17.99 -6.66 -27.32
C ASN A 681 17.60 -6.98 -28.78
N ALA A 682 17.19 -8.21 -29.07
CA ALA A 682 16.69 -8.58 -30.39
C ALA A 682 15.40 -7.81 -30.73
N LYS A 683 14.42 -7.76 -29.81
CA LYS A 683 13.17 -7.01 -30.02
C LYS A 683 13.40 -5.52 -30.23
N ILE A 684 14.36 -4.92 -29.54
CA ILE A 684 14.72 -3.51 -29.75
C ILE A 684 15.24 -3.28 -31.17
N ALA A 685 16.13 -4.17 -31.63
CA ALA A 685 16.65 -4.10 -32.98
C ALA A 685 15.54 -4.30 -34.02
N ASP A 686 14.58 -5.19 -33.77
CA ASP A 686 13.43 -5.41 -34.64
C ASP A 686 12.50 -4.18 -34.70
N VAL A 687 12.22 -3.54 -33.56
CA VAL A 687 11.47 -2.28 -33.51
C VAL A 687 12.17 -1.21 -34.36
N GLU A 688 13.49 -1.05 -34.21
CA GLU A 688 14.29 -0.13 -35.04
C GLU A 688 14.26 -0.51 -36.53
N ASN A 689 14.37 -1.79 -36.88
CA ASN A 689 14.29 -2.28 -38.25
C ASN A 689 12.92 -1.97 -38.88
N ILE A 690 11.81 -2.13 -38.13
CA ILE A 690 10.48 -1.76 -38.65
C ILE A 690 10.43 -0.27 -39.01
N TYR A 691 10.97 0.61 -38.18
CA TYR A 691 10.93 2.06 -38.42
C TYR A 691 11.89 2.56 -39.50
N THR A 692 13.01 1.87 -39.73
CA THR A 692 14.13 2.40 -40.53
C THR A 692 14.47 1.59 -41.79
N SER A 693 14.02 0.34 -41.88
CA SER A 693 14.37 -0.53 -43.01
C SER A 693 13.78 -0.04 -44.33
N THR A 694 14.46 -0.40 -45.41
CA THR A 694 14.00 -0.22 -46.80
C THR A 694 13.56 -1.53 -47.45
N ASP A 695 13.66 -2.65 -46.73
CA ASP A 695 13.20 -3.97 -47.16
C ASP A 695 11.76 -4.23 -46.71
N GLU A 696 10.83 -4.11 -47.66
CA GLU A 696 9.40 -4.32 -47.44
C GLU A 696 9.07 -5.73 -46.92
N ALA A 697 9.76 -6.76 -47.42
CA ALA A 697 9.49 -8.14 -47.04
C ALA A 697 9.92 -8.40 -45.59
N HIS A 698 11.06 -7.84 -45.19
CA HIS A 698 11.54 -7.94 -43.82
C HIS A 698 10.63 -7.20 -42.83
N VAL A 699 10.18 -5.98 -43.16
CA VAL A 699 9.24 -5.24 -42.30
C VAL A 699 7.94 -6.02 -42.13
N LYS A 700 7.36 -6.56 -43.22
CA LYS A 700 6.15 -7.39 -43.14
C LYS A 700 6.34 -8.63 -42.27
N SER A 701 7.48 -9.33 -42.40
CA SER A 701 7.74 -10.51 -41.56
C SER A 701 7.77 -10.17 -40.07
N LEU A 702 8.34 -9.03 -39.69
CA LEU A 702 8.38 -8.59 -38.30
C LEU A 702 6.99 -8.15 -37.79
N LEU A 703 6.21 -7.43 -38.61
CA LEU A 703 4.84 -7.06 -38.26
C LEU A 703 3.95 -8.30 -38.05
N GLU A 704 4.11 -9.33 -38.86
CA GLU A 704 3.42 -10.62 -38.71
C GLU A 704 3.90 -11.40 -37.47
N GLU A 705 5.21 -11.47 -37.24
CA GLU A 705 5.82 -12.15 -36.10
C GLU A 705 5.29 -11.61 -34.77
N TYR A 706 5.28 -10.28 -34.62
CA TYR A 706 4.80 -9.60 -33.41
C TYR A 706 3.29 -9.31 -33.42
N ASN A 707 2.57 -9.74 -34.45
CA ASN A 707 1.13 -9.52 -34.63
C ASN A 707 0.73 -8.04 -34.46
N VAL A 708 1.52 -7.14 -35.05
CA VAL A 708 1.31 -5.69 -34.99
C VAL A 708 0.07 -5.31 -35.79
N SER A 709 -0.90 -4.69 -35.11
CA SER A 709 -2.15 -4.24 -35.74
C SER A 709 -2.12 -2.75 -36.09
N TYR A 710 -1.36 -1.97 -35.33
CA TYR A 710 -1.22 -0.53 -35.54
C TYR A 710 0.24 -0.09 -35.44
N ILE A 711 0.66 0.79 -36.34
CA ILE A 711 1.94 1.48 -36.27
C ILE A 711 1.67 2.94 -35.89
N PHE A 712 2.22 3.38 -34.78
CA PHE A 712 2.14 4.77 -34.34
C PHE A 712 3.41 5.53 -34.75
N VAL A 713 3.27 6.66 -35.43
CA VAL A 713 4.41 7.54 -35.75
C VAL A 713 4.11 8.92 -35.24
N GLY A 714 4.77 9.30 -34.15
CA GLY A 714 4.62 10.58 -33.48
C GLY A 714 5.96 11.27 -33.18
N SER A 715 5.92 12.17 -32.21
CA SER A 715 7.08 12.99 -31.81
C SER A 715 8.27 12.15 -31.35
N CYS A 716 8.04 11.10 -30.54
CA CYS A 716 9.09 10.23 -30.03
C CYS A 716 9.77 9.41 -31.14
N GLU A 717 9.01 8.84 -32.08
CA GLU A 717 9.55 8.08 -33.21
C GLU A 717 10.39 8.99 -34.11
N ARG A 718 9.89 10.19 -34.43
CA ARG A 718 10.63 11.19 -35.21
C ARG A 718 11.92 11.63 -34.52
N LYS A 719 11.88 11.87 -33.21
CA LYS A 719 13.05 12.25 -32.39
C LYS A 719 14.10 11.15 -32.35
N LYS A 720 13.68 9.88 -32.24
CA LYS A 720 14.59 8.74 -32.11
C LYS A 720 15.27 8.38 -33.43
N TYR A 721 14.50 8.27 -34.52
CA TYR A 721 15.01 7.76 -35.80
C TYR A 721 15.38 8.87 -36.80
N GLY A 722 14.89 10.10 -36.60
CA GLY A 722 15.28 11.26 -37.40
C GLY A 722 15.15 11.02 -38.90
N ALA A 723 16.24 11.26 -39.63
CA ALA A 723 16.29 11.08 -41.08
C ALA A 723 16.20 9.62 -41.56
N GLN A 724 16.38 8.65 -40.66
CA GLN A 724 16.27 7.22 -40.98
C GLN A 724 14.82 6.72 -40.93
N LEU A 725 13.88 7.50 -40.38
CA LEU A 725 12.47 7.11 -40.29
C LEU A 725 11.83 7.00 -41.69
N ASN A 726 11.44 5.79 -42.09
CA ASN A 726 10.95 5.52 -43.44
C ASN A 726 9.42 5.65 -43.55
N ASN A 727 8.93 6.89 -43.57
CA ASN A 727 7.49 7.18 -43.58
C ASN A 727 6.73 6.55 -44.76
N ASP A 728 7.32 6.56 -45.96
CA ASP A 728 6.68 6.01 -47.15
C ASP A 728 6.52 4.49 -47.04
N MET A 729 7.54 3.79 -46.55
CA MET A 729 7.47 2.36 -46.27
C MET A 729 6.40 2.06 -45.23
N LEU A 730 6.42 2.75 -44.09
CA LEU A 730 5.45 2.52 -43.00
C LEU A 730 4.01 2.75 -43.46
N LYS A 731 3.74 3.82 -44.22
CA LYS A 731 2.41 4.09 -44.78
C LYS A 731 1.98 3.04 -45.81
N SER A 732 2.92 2.40 -46.51
CA SER A 732 2.61 1.32 -47.46
C SER A 732 2.19 0.01 -46.79
N MET A 733 2.51 -0.18 -45.50
CA MET A 733 2.18 -1.41 -44.74
C MET A 733 0.69 -1.57 -44.45
N GLY A 734 -0.12 -0.51 -44.64
CA GLY A 734 -1.50 -0.53 -44.21
C GLY A 734 -2.35 0.64 -44.70
N GLU A 735 -3.45 0.90 -43.98
CA GLU A 735 -4.29 2.07 -44.19
C GLU A 735 -3.95 3.14 -43.14
N VAL A 736 -3.73 4.39 -43.56
CA VAL A 736 -3.58 5.52 -42.62
C VAL A 736 -4.96 5.85 -42.05
N VAL A 737 -5.18 5.48 -40.79
CA VAL A 737 -6.48 5.59 -40.11
C VAL A 737 -6.59 6.83 -39.22
N TYR A 738 -5.45 7.46 -38.93
CA TYR A 738 -5.36 8.76 -38.27
C TYR A 738 -4.20 9.55 -38.88
N GLN A 739 -4.42 10.83 -39.14
CA GLN A 739 -3.39 11.78 -39.55
C GLN A 739 -3.75 13.09 -38.86
N ASP A 740 -2.79 13.65 -38.13
CA ASP A 740 -2.95 14.96 -37.52
C ASP A 740 -2.82 16.05 -38.59
N ASP A 741 -3.64 17.10 -38.48
CA ASP A 741 -3.71 18.21 -39.44
C ASP A 741 -2.58 19.23 -39.24
N GLU A 742 -2.11 19.38 -38.01
CA GLU A 742 -1.08 20.35 -37.63
C GLU A 742 0.28 19.67 -37.48
N TRP A 743 0.30 18.46 -36.92
CA TRP A 743 1.50 17.69 -36.63
C TRP A 743 1.72 16.57 -37.64
N GLN A 744 2.97 16.11 -37.75
CA GLN A 744 3.31 14.98 -38.62
C GLN A 744 2.94 13.61 -38.00
N THR A 745 2.03 13.59 -37.04
CA THR A 745 1.63 12.38 -36.32
C THR A 745 0.59 11.60 -37.11
N TYR A 746 0.77 10.30 -37.26
CA TYR A 746 -0.18 9.44 -37.96
C TYR A 746 -0.18 8.01 -37.39
N ILE A 747 -1.25 7.29 -37.71
CA ILE A 747 -1.43 5.89 -37.32
C ILE A 747 -1.76 5.08 -38.56
N VAL A 748 -1.03 3.99 -38.77
CA VAL A 748 -1.29 3.02 -39.83
C VAL A 748 -1.92 1.77 -39.22
N LYS A 749 -3.07 1.35 -39.74
CA LYS A 749 -3.64 0.03 -39.45
C LYS A 749 -3.05 -0.99 -40.43
N VAL A 750 -2.31 -1.96 -39.91
CA VAL A 750 -1.63 -3.01 -40.70
C VAL A 750 -2.69 -3.91 -41.37
N LYS A 751 -2.41 -4.35 -42.60
CA LYS A 751 -3.32 -5.16 -43.44
C LYS A 751 -3.36 -6.63 -43.08
#